data_AF-A0A352BGJ4-F1
#
_entry.id   AF-A0A352BGJ4-F1
#
_cell.length_a   1.000
_cell.length_b   1.000
_cell.length_c   1.000
_cell.angle_alpha   90.00
_cell.angle_beta   90.00
_cell.angle_gamma   90.00
#
_symmetry.space_group_name_H-M   'P 1'
#
loop_
_entity.id
_entity.type
_entity.pdbx_description
1 polymer ?
#
loop_
_entity_poly.entity_id
_entity_poly.type
_entity_poly.pdbx_seq_one_letter_code
_entity_poly.pdbx_strand_id
1 'polypeptide(L)'
;LTSDINMTGVNWTPIANGIDEGFNGTFDFNGHTISNLNLGSSDGIKLGGLFATIGSNGKVANGKFANCVVEADFDIAGVLAGVNKGQVLMISADNCRVSDGKADAIVGGLVGKNNGTISKASIENSSVDATASNAIAGGLVGVAEMPQASGQRPSITISYAKCNVSATQAAGGLVGVASGALIENCYTGDETKSYKLNAKSSNTYLGGIVGLFEYDEIGSAIYNSSIIDTYSVMDFEGTTTNKGAILGYSKNKNDTYSNEIAGNYYSKTLSGNVNSAISNFEDATTKGTAVGVYERTADDLKTKTETYYSYTDTTLNRDYSWQLDTVWTMNDNAMPTLNFDCQYVASRSGKISIKGEIKTQQQFLAMNGSSDNYKLMNNITFKVADGYQPIDFAGRFTCPLDENGNPEFTITLEFASDSMVKDGVAALFGTLSNTAILENISVNITVSSSVKTATKIAGIAGTNNGIVNNCYATGSITTGANGKIYMAGIVAENKGTVQDCKSSVEINMTTSCTQYYVGGVVAYNQANSFVNGSVYKGSANGNKGITVAVQSKGNVGGIVGETQGNITSCVNRGVIDGSTVDSANSYIGGIVGYLSNATVSKCSNQADISGMYMGGVVGFTTGRVSECESKGATLTGKYVGGVASVQMLGVIENCYTENFIQARDTTSVICGISYQVNVTYDADAVTNSCFSANQFGGSGDKYYECASTVRGSGDIWAFYEPDAVYHSCIYVAFGGAKAQVAKFEAFSWFGYFYDCPVTEDQAKSKDLLAVITSNDRYKEYEFKTSIWEFADGQYPTLKNVAK
;
A
#
# COMPACT_ATOMS: atom_id res chain seq x y z
N LEU A 1 -14.39 11.16 5.36
CA LEU A 1 -15.53 11.88 5.95
C LEU A 1 -16.30 10.87 6.80
N THR A 2 -17.26 11.29 7.61
CA THR A 2 -18.13 10.36 8.39
C THR A 2 -19.59 10.40 7.95
N SER A 3 -19.93 11.32 7.06
CA SER A 3 -21.26 11.48 6.45
C SER A 3 -21.13 12.31 5.16
N ASP A 4 -22.17 12.27 4.35
CA ASP A 4 -22.28 13.13 3.17
C ASP A 4 -22.40 14.61 3.57
N ILE A 5 -21.83 15.50 2.76
CA ILE A 5 -21.82 16.94 2.98
C ILE A 5 -22.59 17.63 1.86
N ASN A 6 -23.51 18.52 2.21
CA ASN A 6 -24.21 19.39 1.28
C ASN A 6 -23.69 20.83 1.43
N MET A 7 -23.14 21.37 0.35
CA MET A 7 -22.49 22.69 0.28
C MET A 7 -23.45 23.81 -0.17
N THR A 8 -24.76 23.55 -0.24
CA THR A 8 -25.74 24.56 -0.67
C THR A 8 -25.66 25.82 0.21
N GLY A 9 -25.44 26.98 -0.42
CA GLY A 9 -25.35 28.27 0.26
C GLY A 9 -24.03 28.49 1.03
N VAL A 10 -23.06 27.58 0.93
CA VAL A 10 -21.74 27.74 1.53
C VAL A 10 -20.83 28.51 0.58
N ASN A 11 -20.32 29.65 1.01
CA ASN A 11 -19.24 30.35 0.32
C ASN A 11 -17.94 29.58 0.55
N TRP A 12 -17.44 28.92 -0.50
CA TRP A 12 -16.25 28.09 -0.40
C TRP A 12 -15.00 28.84 -0.86
N THR A 13 -13.95 28.79 -0.03
CA THR A 13 -12.58 29.13 -0.43
C THR A 13 -11.80 27.82 -0.58
N PRO A 14 -11.18 27.55 -1.75
CA PRO A 14 -10.43 26.32 -1.97
C PRO A 14 -9.38 26.05 -0.89
N ILE A 15 -9.30 24.80 -0.43
CA ILE A 15 -8.31 24.37 0.58
C ILE A 15 -6.89 24.55 0.02
N ALA A 16 -5.98 25.04 0.86
CA ALA A 16 -4.59 25.38 0.49
C ALA A 16 -4.47 26.49 -0.57
N ASN A 17 -5.47 27.38 -0.68
CA ASN A 17 -5.34 28.61 -1.46
C ASN A 17 -4.19 29.49 -0.92
N GLY A 18 -3.29 29.91 -1.82
CA GLY A 18 -2.13 30.74 -1.47
C GLY A 18 -0.99 29.99 -0.76
N ILE A 19 -1.01 28.65 -0.73
CA ILE A 19 0.06 27.83 -0.13
C ILE A 19 0.82 27.11 -1.26
N ASP A 20 2.09 27.46 -1.48
CA ASP A 20 2.91 26.94 -2.58
C ASP A 20 3.07 25.40 -2.57
N GLU A 21 3.18 24.84 -1.36
CA GLU A 21 3.30 23.40 -1.10
C GLU A 21 1.99 22.64 -1.30
N GLY A 22 0.83 23.32 -1.26
CA GLY A 22 -0.49 22.71 -1.32
C GLY A 22 -0.87 21.90 -0.08
N PHE A 23 -1.98 21.15 -0.19
CA PHE A 23 -2.45 20.24 0.85
C PHE A 23 -1.62 18.95 0.88
N ASN A 24 -0.83 18.74 1.93
CA ASN A 24 0.04 17.56 2.11
C ASN A 24 -0.51 16.51 3.09
N GLY A 25 -1.80 16.60 3.44
CA GLY A 25 -2.47 15.62 4.31
C GLY A 25 -3.09 14.46 3.53
N THR A 26 -3.76 13.55 4.24
CA THR A 26 -4.67 12.57 3.63
C THR A 26 -6.11 12.99 3.87
N PHE A 27 -6.85 13.24 2.78
CA PHE A 27 -8.28 13.49 2.80
C PHE A 27 -9.00 12.25 2.25
N ASP A 28 -9.46 11.39 3.16
CA ASP A 28 -10.29 10.25 2.81
C ASP A 28 -11.76 10.66 2.88
N PHE A 29 -12.51 10.51 1.79
CA PHE A 29 -13.95 10.70 1.77
C PHE A 29 -14.68 9.53 2.43
N ASN A 30 -14.08 8.34 2.51
CA ASN A 30 -14.63 7.13 3.12
C ASN A 30 -15.98 6.71 2.51
N GLY A 31 -16.09 6.79 1.19
CA GLY A 31 -17.29 6.46 0.42
C GLY A 31 -18.37 7.56 0.41
N HIS A 32 -18.16 8.68 1.10
CA HIS A 32 -19.15 9.74 1.20
C HIS A 32 -19.12 10.75 0.04
N THR A 33 -20.21 11.49 -0.10
CA THR A 33 -20.43 12.47 -1.16
C THR A 33 -20.31 13.90 -0.64
N ILE A 34 -19.62 14.77 -1.38
CA ILE A 34 -19.78 16.23 -1.29
C ILE A 34 -20.70 16.69 -2.42
N SER A 35 -21.79 17.35 -2.08
CA SER A 35 -22.81 17.77 -3.03
C SER A 35 -22.99 19.28 -3.07
N ASN A 36 -23.41 19.80 -4.24
CA ASN A 36 -23.79 21.20 -4.44
C ASN A 36 -22.67 22.21 -4.11
N LEU A 37 -21.40 21.82 -4.26
CA LEU A 37 -20.29 22.77 -4.17
C LEU A 37 -20.44 23.77 -5.31
N ASN A 38 -20.60 25.05 -4.98
CA ASN A 38 -20.71 26.11 -5.96
C ASN A 38 -19.56 27.11 -5.78
N LEU A 39 -18.72 27.22 -6.79
CA LEU A 39 -17.56 28.10 -6.83
C LEU A 39 -17.73 29.12 -7.95
N GLY A 40 -18.02 30.37 -7.54
CA GLY A 40 -18.06 31.56 -8.39
C GLY A 40 -16.80 32.42 -8.25
N SER A 41 -16.65 33.44 -9.10
CA SER A 41 -15.48 34.35 -9.03
C SER A 41 -15.41 35.08 -7.69
N SER A 42 -14.23 35.03 -7.09
CA SER A 42 -13.86 35.79 -5.89
C SER A 42 -12.51 36.45 -6.13
N ASP A 43 -12.41 37.75 -5.85
CA ASP A 43 -11.20 38.54 -6.08
C ASP A 43 -9.95 37.86 -5.48
N GLY A 44 -8.98 37.56 -6.34
CA GLY A 44 -7.66 37.05 -5.94
C GLY A 44 -7.49 35.53 -5.89
N ILE A 45 -8.52 34.71 -6.13
CA ILE A 45 -8.37 33.25 -6.19
C ILE A 45 -8.11 32.80 -7.63
N LYS A 46 -6.98 32.13 -7.85
CA LYS A 46 -6.55 31.67 -9.18
C LYS A 46 -6.85 30.20 -9.47
N LEU A 47 -6.92 29.36 -8.43
CA LEU A 47 -7.07 27.92 -8.55
C LEU A 47 -8.43 27.49 -7.99
N GLY A 48 -9.30 26.96 -8.85
CA GLY A 48 -10.67 26.58 -8.51
C GLY A 48 -10.83 25.10 -8.18
N GLY A 49 -11.56 24.79 -7.12
CA GLY A 49 -11.95 23.43 -6.72
C GLY A 49 -12.18 23.29 -5.23
N LEU A 50 -12.47 22.08 -4.75
CA LEU A 50 -12.45 21.80 -3.32
C LEU A 50 -11.07 22.15 -2.72
N PHE A 51 -10.01 21.78 -3.44
CA PHE A 51 -8.62 22.17 -3.16
C PHE A 51 -8.10 23.13 -4.22
N ALA A 52 -7.33 24.14 -3.83
CA ALA A 52 -6.53 24.92 -4.77
C ALA A 52 -5.43 24.01 -5.36
N THR A 53 -4.62 23.41 -4.47
CA THR A 53 -3.54 22.50 -4.81
C THR A 53 -3.53 21.31 -3.85
N ILE A 54 -3.55 20.09 -4.37
CA ILE A 54 -3.13 18.89 -3.63
C ILE A 54 -1.60 18.82 -3.75
N GLY A 55 -0.90 18.89 -2.62
CA GLY A 55 0.56 18.90 -2.55
C GLY A 55 1.18 17.54 -2.91
N SER A 56 2.50 17.49 -3.07
CA SER A 56 3.22 16.28 -3.50
C SER A 56 3.10 15.10 -2.52
N ASN A 57 2.91 15.37 -1.23
CA ASN A 57 2.63 14.36 -0.21
C ASN A 57 1.12 14.22 0.08
N GLY A 58 0.29 15.00 -0.60
CA GLY A 58 -1.16 15.00 -0.45
C GLY A 58 -1.78 13.75 -1.04
N LYS A 59 -2.76 13.18 -0.34
CA LYS A 59 -3.58 12.08 -0.83
C LYS A 59 -5.06 12.42 -0.67
N VAL A 60 -5.84 12.30 -1.73
CA VAL A 60 -7.29 12.47 -1.71
C VAL A 60 -7.95 11.22 -2.27
N ALA A 61 -8.84 10.57 -1.51
CA ALA A 61 -9.36 9.28 -1.91
C ALA A 61 -10.81 8.97 -1.51
N ASN A 62 -11.39 7.96 -2.18
CA ASN A 62 -12.63 7.23 -1.84
C ASN A 62 -13.90 8.10 -1.76
N GLY A 63 -14.16 8.94 -2.75
CA GLY A 63 -15.16 10.00 -2.65
C GLY A 63 -16.00 10.24 -3.88
N LYS A 64 -17.13 10.91 -3.68
CA LYS A 64 -18.00 11.37 -4.76
C LYS A 64 -18.25 12.87 -4.67
N PHE A 65 -18.27 13.53 -5.83
CA PHE A 65 -18.86 14.85 -6.02
C PHE A 65 -20.19 14.72 -6.76
N ALA A 66 -21.20 15.47 -6.33
CA ALA A 66 -22.51 15.48 -6.97
C ALA A 66 -23.04 16.91 -7.15
N ASN A 67 -23.58 17.23 -8.33
CA ASN A 67 -24.22 18.54 -8.58
C ASN A 67 -23.31 19.75 -8.30
N CYS A 68 -22.00 19.60 -8.51
CA CYS A 68 -21.05 20.67 -8.22
C CYS A 68 -20.88 21.58 -9.43
N VAL A 69 -20.74 22.88 -9.19
CA VAL A 69 -20.62 23.92 -10.20
C VAL A 69 -19.35 24.73 -9.91
N VAL A 70 -18.44 24.79 -10.86
CA VAL A 70 -17.22 25.59 -10.79
C VAL A 70 -17.21 26.52 -12.01
N GLU A 71 -17.61 27.77 -11.82
CA GLU A 71 -17.84 28.75 -12.88
C GLU A 71 -17.22 30.09 -12.46
N ALA A 72 -16.05 30.45 -12.99
CA ALA A 72 -15.40 31.72 -12.66
C ALA A 72 -14.14 32.03 -13.49
N ASP A 73 -13.56 33.20 -13.27
CA ASP A 73 -12.25 33.66 -13.77
C ASP A 73 -11.03 32.95 -13.11
N PHE A 74 -11.11 31.64 -12.86
CA PHE A 74 -9.96 30.86 -12.40
C PHE A 74 -8.93 30.68 -13.54
N ASP A 75 -7.64 30.69 -13.20
CA ASP A 75 -6.57 30.28 -14.14
C ASP A 75 -6.67 28.79 -14.43
N ILE A 76 -6.88 27.99 -13.38
CA ILE A 76 -6.90 26.53 -13.45
C ILE A 76 -8.01 26.02 -12.53
N ALA A 77 -8.92 25.19 -13.04
CA ALA A 77 -10.05 24.72 -12.25
C ALA A 77 -10.46 23.27 -12.54
N GLY A 78 -10.96 22.62 -11.48
CA GLY A 78 -11.73 21.39 -11.55
C GLY A 78 -12.53 21.19 -10.27
N VAL A 79 -13.51 20.29 -10.26
CA VAL A 79 -14.39 20.12 -9.09
C VAL A 79 -13.59 19.70 -7.85
N LEU A 80 -12.66 18.75 -8.01
CA LEU A 80 -11.80 18.31 -6.92
C LEU A 80 -10.69 19.32 -6.64
N ALA A 81 -9.92 19.69 -7.66
CA ALA A 81 -8.78 20.57 -7.47
C ALA A 81 -8.42 21.40 -8.70
N GLY A 82 -7.83 22.57 -8.45
CA GLY A 82 -7.11 23.31 -9.48
C GLY A 82 -5.88 22.54 -9.92
N VAL A 83 -4.96 22.22 -9.00
CA VAL A 83 -3.73 21.48 -9.28
C VAL A 83 -3.62 20.22 -8.42
N ASN A 84 -3.26 19.09 -9.01
CA ASN A 84 -2.85 17.88 -8.30
C ASN A 84 -1.35 17.63 -8.48
N LYS A 85 -0.55 17.72 -7.41
CA LYS A 85 0.85 17.28 -7.37
C LYS A 85 1.02 15.93 -6.65
N GLY A 86 -0.02 15.46 -5.95
CA GLY A 86 0.00 14.29 -5.09
C GLY A 86 -0.76 13.10 -5.69
N GLN A 87 -1.57 12.45 -4.85
CA GLN A 87 -2.30 11.23 -5.22
C GLN A 87 -3.81 11.44 -5.14
N VAL A 88 -4.51 11.15 -6.24
CA VAL A 88 -5.97 11.08 -6.32
C VAL A 88 -6.36 9.65 -6.63
N LEU A 89 -7.20 9.05 -5.79
CA LEU A 89 -7.56 7.63 -5.90
C LEU A 89 -9.04 7.40 -5.63
N MET A 90 -9.76 6.70 -6.52
CA MET A 90 -11.17 6.35 -6.28
C MET A 90 -12.05 7.58 -6.02
N ILE A 91 -11.94 8.58 -6.89
CA ILE A 91 -12.77 9.79 -6.86
C ILE A 91 -13.72 9.79 -8.06
N SER A 92 -15.01 10.00 -7.80
CA SER A 92 -16.04 10.12 -8.82
C SER A 92 -16.70 11.50 -8.80
N ALA A 93 -17.18 11.98 -9.94
CA ALA A 93 -17.99 13.19 -10.06
C ALA A 93 -19.23 12.90 -10.93
N ASP A 94 -20.38 13.42 -10.54
CA ASP A 94 -21.65 13.16 -11.21
C ASP A 94 -22.50 14.42 -11.28
N ASN A 95 -23.06 14.70 -12.46
CA ASN A 95 -23.85 15.90 -12.74
C ASN A 95 -23.14 17.21 -12.34
N CYS A 96 -21.83 17.31 -12.61
CA CYS A 96 -21.04 18.49 -12.33
C CYS A 96 -20.88 19.38 -13.57
N ARG A 97 -20.64 20.67 -13.35
CA ARG A 97 -20.33 21.63 -14.41
C ARG A 97 -19.07 22.40 -14.06
N VAL A 98 -18.13 22.45 -15.00
CA VAL A 98 -16.92 23.28 -14.90
C VAL A 98 -16.86 24.18 -16.14
N SER A 99 -16.67 25.48 -15.96
CA SER A 99 -16.46 26.39 -17.08
C SER A 99 -15.37 27.41 -16.78
N ASP A 100 -14.83 28.00 -17.85
CA ASP A 100 -13.91 29.13 -17.75
C ASP A 100 -14.64 30.48 -17.66
N GLY A 101 -13.89 31.51 -17.26
CA GLY A 101 -14.30 32.91 -17.32
C GLY A 101 -13.32 33.82 -18.06
N LYS A 102 -12.10 33.36 -18.36
CA LYS A 102 -11.02 34.19 -18.92
C LYS A 102 -10.12 33.45 -19.90
N ALA A 103 -9.37 34.23 -20.68
CA ALA A 103 -8.42 33.71 -21.66
C ALA A 103 -7.33 32.84 -21.01
N ASP A 104 -6.84 31.87 -21.78
CA ASP A 104 -5.78 30.91 -21.41
C ASP A 104 -6.11 30.02 -20.19
N ALA A 105 -7.39 29.94 -19.79
CA ALA A 105 -7.83 29.12 -18.67
C ALA A 105 -7.68 27.62 -18.96
N ILE A 106 -7.34 26.85 -17.92
CA ILE A 106 -7.25 25.40 -17.95
C ILE A 106 -8.36 24.81 -17.09
N VAL A 107 -9.28 24.06 -17.70
CA VAL A 107 -10.38 23.43 -16.98
C VAL A 107 -10.41 21.92 -17.19
N GLY A 108 -10.56 21.19 -16.10
CA GLY A 108 -10.82 19.75 -16.11
C GLY A 108 -12.06 19.45 -15.29
N GLY A 109 -12.85 18.45 -15.70
CA GLY A 109 -14.06 18.13 -14.94
C GLY A 109 -13.77 17.75 -13.49
N LEU A 110 -12.67 17.04 -13.24
CA LEU A 110 -12.23 16.70 -11.88
C LEU A 110 -11.03 17.55 -11.43
N VAL A 111 -9.97 17.62 -12.24
CA VAL A 111 -8.73 18.33 -11.89
C VAL A 111 -8.33 19.25 -13.03
N GLY A 112 -8.04 20.52 -12.77
CA GLY A 112 -7.56 21.43 -13.81
C GLY A 112 -6.20 21.01 -14.37
N LYS A 113 -5.19 20.87 -13.51
CA LYS A 113 -3.83 20.46 -13.87
C LYS A 113 -3.31 19.30 -13.03
N ASN A 114 -2.83 18.24 -13.67
CA ASN A 114 -2.26 17.07 -13.02
C ASN A 114 -0.73 17.01 -13.23
N ASN A 115 0.01 17.08 -12.12
CA ASN A 115 1.44 16.83 -12.01
C ASN A 115 1.75 15.60 -11.13
N GLY A 116 0.73 14.93 -10.59
CA GLY A 116 0.83 13.74 -9.74
C GLY A 116 0.12 12.55 -10.36
N THR A 117 -0.50 11.70 -9.53
CA THR A 117 -1.23 10.52 -9.99
C THR A 117 -2.73 10.66 -9.79
N ILE A 118 -3.48 10.22 -10.78
CA ILE A 118 -4.94 10.04 -10.71
C ILE A 118 -5.21 8.59 -11.10
N SER A 119 -5.90 7.85 -10.23
CA SER A 119 -6.26 6.46 -10.51
C SER A 119 -7.66 6.13 -10.05
N LYS A 120 -8.36 5.27 -10.79
CA LYS A 120 -9.73 4.84 -10.45
C LYS A 120 -10.69 6.04 -10.35
N ALA A 121 -10.54 7.01 -11.25
CA ALA A 121 -11.32 8.24 -11.22
C ALA A 121 -12.40 8.24 -12.31
N SER A 122 -13.55 8.84 -12.00
CA SER A 122 -14.63 8.93 -12.98
C SER A 122 -15.33 10.28 -12.96
N ILE A 123 -15.86 10.66 -14.12
CA ILE A 123 -16.83 11.75 -14.22
C ILE A 123 -17.98 11.33 -15.15
N GLU A 124 -19.21 11.53 -14.69
CA GLU A 124 -20.42 11.14 -15.41
C GLU A 124 -21.45 12.27 -15.45
N ASN A 125 -22.29 12.26 -16.49
CA ASN A 125 -23.42 13.18 -16.63
C ASN A 125 -23.06 14.68 -16.52
N SER A 126 -21.80 15.02 -16.77
CA SER A 126 -21.24 16.34 -16.47
C SER A 126 -20.95 17.14 -17.74
N SER A 127 -20.56 18.41 -17.60
CA SER A 127 -20.02 19.22 -18.70
C SER A 127 -18.78 20.04 -18.29
N VAL A 128 -17.87 20.18 -19.24
CA VAL A 128 -16.66 21.02 -19.14
C VAL A 128 -16.65 21.98 -20.32
N ASP A 129 -16.91 23.26 -20.07
CA ASP A 129 -17.10 24.26 -21.12
C ASP A 129 -16.06 25.38 -21.04
N ALA A 130 -15.00 25.27 -21.85
CA ALA A 130 -13.97 26.30 -21.99
C ALA A 130 -14.18 27.12 -23.27
N THR A 131 -14.78 28.29 -23.13
CA THR A 131 -15.22 29.13 -24.27
C THR A 131 -14.38 30.37 -24.47
N ALA A 132 -13.55 30.75 -23.49
CA ALA A 132 -12.67 31.89 -23.58
C ALA A 132 -11.53 31.63 -24.58
N SER A 133 -10.86 32.69 -25.02
CA SER A 133 -9.74 32.60 -25.97
C SER A 133 -8.62 31.72 -25.43
N ASN A 134 -8.05 30.85 -26.27
CA ASN A 134 -6.96 29.93 -25.94
C ASN A 134 -7.21 28.98 -24.75
N ALA A 135 -8.46 28.74 -24.37
CA ALA A 135 -8.76 27.91 -23.23
C ALA A 135 -8.63 26.40 -23.55
N ILE A 136 -8.20 25.63 -22.56
CA ILE A 136 -7.98 24.18 -22.61
C ILE A 136 -9.04 23.49 -21.76
N ALA A 137 -9.65 22.42 -22.29
CA ALA A 137 -10.59 21.59 -21.56
C ALA A 137 -10.29 20.10 -21.70
N GLY A 138 -10.40 19.38 -20.58
CA GLY A 138 -10.50 17.93 -20.61
C GLY A 138 -11.65 17.42 -19.75
N GLY A 139 -12.29 16.33 -20.19
CA GLY A 139 -13.43 15.79 -19.46
C GLY A 139 -13.10 15.44 -18.02
N LEU A 140 -11.94 14.81 -17.78
CA LEU A 140 -11.44 14.52 -16.44
C LEU A 140 -10.37 15.52 -16.00
N VAL A 141 -9.38 15.79 -16.86
CA VAL A 141 -8.20 16.60 -16.56
C VAL A 141 -7.95 17.66 -17.62
N GLY A 142 -7.77 18.92 -17.26
CA GLY A 142 -7.44 19.97 -18.24
C GLY A 142 -6.07 19.76 -18.88
N VAL A 143 -5.01 19.77 -18.06
CA VAL A 143 -3.63 19.53 -18.49
C VAL A 143 -2.97 18.47 -17.60
N ALA A 144 -2.26 17.51 -18.19
CA ALA A 144 -1.33 16.63 -17.49
C ALA A 144 0.09 16.89 -17.98
N GLU A 145 0.97 17.41 -17.14
CA GLU A 145 2.34 17.81 -17.56
C GLU A 145 3.40 17.49 -16.51
N MET A 146 4.66 17.37 -16.94
CA MET A 146 5.75 17.07 -16.01
C MET A 146 6.00 18.26 -15.06
N PRO A 147 6.13 18.01 -13.74
CA PRO A 147 6.52 19.07 -12.81
C PRO A 147 7.99 19.44 -12.96
N GLN A 148 8.30 20.74 -12.98
CA GLN A 148 9.68 21.27 -13.13
C GLN A 148 10.66 20.84 -12.02
N ALA A 149 10.17 20.34 -10.87
CA ALA A 149 10.98 20.00 -9.69
C ALA A 149 10.79 18.56 -9.19
N SER A 150 9.99 17.73 -9.86
CA SER A 150 9.65 16.38 -9.41
C SER A 150 9.98 15.34 -10.49
N GLY A 151 10.52 14.19 -10.07
CA GLY A 151 10.81 13.06 -10.96
C GLY A 151 9.62 12.10 -11.16
N GLN A 152 8.44 12.42 -10.62
CA GLN A 152 7.26 11.57 -10.75
C GLN A 152 6.50 11.93 -12.02
N ARG A 153 6.41 10.96 -12.94
CA ARG A 153 5.66 11.11 -14.18
C ARG A 153 4.16 11.28 -13.86
N PRO A 154 3.48 12.32 -14.38
CA PRO A 154 2.05 12.48 -14.19
C PRO A 154 1.33 11.31 -14.85
N SER A 155 0.42 10.68 -14.12
CA SER A 155 -0.32 9.53 -14.63
C SER A 155 -1.82 9.62 -14.37
N ILE A 156 -2.59 9.11 -15.34
CA ILE A 156 -4.04 8.95 -15.27
C ILE A 156 -4.31 7.51 -15.65
N THR A 157 -4.71 6.68 -14.69
CA THR A 157 -4.91 5.24 -14.92
C THR A 157 -6.30 4.78 -14.48
N ILE A 158 -6.86 3.78 -15.17
CA ILE A 158 -8.13 3.14 -14.76
C ILE A 158 -9.20 4.20 -14.53
N SER A 159 -9.35 5.13 -15.46
CA SER A 159 -10.20 6.31 -15.27
C SER A 159 -11.05 6.59 -16.50
N TYR A 160 -12.19 7.24 -16.32
CA TYR A 160 -13.08 7.50 -17.45
C TYR A 160 -13.86 8.80 -17.35
N ALA A 161 -14.30 9.29 -18.51
CA ALA A 161 -15.11 10.50 -18.61
C ALA A 161 -16.31 10.32 -19.55
N LYS A 162 -17.49 10.51 -18.99
CA LYS A 162 -18.80 10.50 -19.65
C LYS A 162 -19.43 11.88 -19.50
N CYS A 163 -18.85 12.87 -20.19
CA CYS A 163 -19.25 14.27 -20.08
C CYS A 163 -19.08 15.01 -21.41
N ASN A 164 -19.83 16.10 -21.59
CA ASN A 164 -19.61 17.00 -22.72
C ASN A 164 -18.37 17.86 -22.47
N VAL A 165 -17.54 18.07 -23.49
CA VAL A 165 -16.33 18.91 -23.37
C VAL A 165 -16.27 19.90 -24.53
N SER A 166 -15.93 21.15 -24.25
CA SER A 166 -15.67 22.15 -25.28
C SER A 166 -14.49 23.05 -24.94
N ALA A 167 -13.71 23.44 -25.96
CA ALA A 167 -12.52 24.28 -25.80
C ALA A 167 -12.26 25.14 -27.04
N THR A 168 -11.49 26.22 -26.90
CA THR A 168 -11.00 27.02 -28.04
C THR A 168 -9.59 26.63 -28.48
N GLN A 169 -8.71 26.17 -27.58
CA GLN A 169 -7.35 25.70 -27.90
C GLN A 169 -7.25 24.18 -28.01
N ALA A 170 -7.58 23.43 -26.95
CA ALA A 170 -7.50 21.98 -26.93
C ALA A 170 -8.64 21.38 -26.10
N ALA A 171 -9.41 20.49 -26.70
CA ALA A 171 -10.49 19.74 -26.07
C ALA A 171 -10.19 18.25 -26.18
N GLY A 172 -10.04 17.59 -25.02
CA GLY A 172 -9.93 16.13 -24.94
C GLY A 172 -11.09 15.51 -24.19
N GLY A 173 -11.61 14.38 -24.66
CA GLY A 173 -12.68 13.69 -23.93
C GLY A 173 -12.26 13.29 -22.53
N LEU A 174 -10.97 12.98 -22.31
CA LEU A 174 -10.39 12.71 -21.00
C LEU A 174 -9.45 13.83 -20.56
N VAL A 175 -8.47 14.19 -21.41
CA VAL A 175 -7.39 15.12 -21.10
C VAL A 175 -7.25 16.20 -22.17
N GLY A 176 -7.29 17.49 -21.80
CA GLY A 176 -7.12 18.57 -22.78
C GLY A 176 -5.74 18.56 -23.43
N VAL A 177 -4.68 18.68 -22.62
CA VAL A 177 -3.28 18.56 -23.05
C VAL A 177 -2.53 17.54 -22.20
N ALA A 178 -1.76 16.66 -22.83
CA ALA A 178 -0.84 15.74 -22.15
C ALA A 178 0.59 15.99 -22.63
N SER A 179 1.48 16.33 -21.70
CA SER A 179 2.90 16.63 -21.94
C SER A 179 3.80 15.78 -21.03
N GLY A 180 4.55 14.84 -21.60
CA GLY A 180 5.32 13.83 -20.84
C GLY A 180 4.48 12.89 -19.95
N ALA A 181 3.16 12.85 -20.12
CA ALA A 181 2.23 12.15 -19.23
C ALA A 181 1.93 10.70 -19.66
N LEU A 182 1.52 9.87 -18.70
CA LEU A 182 1.00 8.52 -18.94
C LEU A 182 -0.53 8.51 -18.81
N ILE A 183 -1.22 8.09 -19.86
CA ILE A 183 -2.67 7.83 -19.85
C ILE A 183 -2.87 6.38 -20.19
N GLU A 184 -3.54 5.64 -19.30
CA GLU A 184 -3.62 4.19 -19.47
C GLU A 184 -4.91 3.57 -18.94
N ASN A 185 -5.45 2.58 -19.64
CA ASN A 185 -6.64 1.86 -19.19
C ASN A 185 -7.78 2.84 -18.91
N CYS A 186 -8.06 3.71 -19.88
CA CYS A 186 -9.02 4.79 -19.73
C CYS A 186 -10.05 4.77 -20.85
N TYR A 187 -11.23 5.34 -20.62
CA TYR A 187 -12.21 5.47 -21.70
C TYR A 187 -13.05 6.73 -21.62
N THR A 188 -13.66 7.09 -22.75
CA THR A 188 -14.55 8.26 -22.84
C THR A 188 -15.82 7.97 -23.62
N GLY A 189 -16.91 8.61 -23.18
CA GLY A 189 -18.23 8.48 -23.78
C GLY A 189 -19.02 7.25 -23.31
N ASP A 190 -20.23 7.12 -23.83
CA ASP A 190 -21.14 6.02 -23.56
C ASP A 190 -22.02 5.82 -24.80
N GLU A 191 -22.17 4.59 -25.29
CA GLU A 191 -23.00 4.35 -26.47
C GLU A 191 -24.49 4.55 -26.21
N THR A 192 -24.92 4.49 -24.95
CA THR A 192 -26.30 4.73 -24.56
C THR A 192 -26.66 6.22 -24.52
N LYS A 193 -25.64 7.11 -24.57
CA LYS A 193 -25.83 8.56 -24.45
C LYS A 193 -24.77 9.35 -25.24
N SER A 194 -25.23 10.19 -26.17
CA SER A 194 -24.37 11.06 -26.96
C SER A 194 -23.67 12.14 -26.14
N TYR A 195 -22.45 11.85 -25.68
CA TYR A 195 -21.52 12.83 -25.12
C TYR A 195 -20.69 13.47 -26.21
N LYS A 196 -20.54 14.79 -26.15
CA LYS A 196 -20.04 15.60 -27.26
C LYS A 196 -18.70 16.25 -26.94
N LEU A 197 -17.82 16.25 -27.93
CA LEU A 197 -16.57 16.99 -27.96
C LEU A 197 -16.69 18.13 -28.98
N ASN A 198 -16.70 19.38 -28.52
CA ASN A 198 -17.03 20.54 -29.36
C ASN A 198 -15.87 21.53 -29.50
N ALA A 199 -15.39 21.71 -30.73
CA ALA A 199 -14.40 22.74 -31.05
C ALA A 199 -15.06 24.13 -31.14
N LYS A 200 -14.60 25.06 -30.28
CA LYS A 200 -15.08 26.45 -30.25
C LYS A 200 -14.27 27.40 -31.14
N SER A 201 -13.16 26.93 -31.73
CA SER A 201 -12.40 27.66 -32.75
C SER A 201 -12.03 26.77 -33.93
N SER A 202 -11.68 27.36 -35.07
CA SER A 202 -11.23 26.62 -36.24
C SER A 202 -9.91 25.86 -36.01
N ASN A 203 -9.13 26.30 -35.02
CA ASN A 203 -7.79 25.77 -34.74
C ASN A 203 -7.76 24.83 -33.52
N THR A 204 -8.91 24.58 -32.87
CA THR A 204 -8.98 23.73 -31.67
C THR A 204 -8.48 22.31 -31.94
N TYR A 205 -7.55 21.82 -31.12
CA TYR A 205 -7.15 20.42 -31.11
C TYR A 205 -8.23 19.57 -30.41
N LEU A 206 -8.87 18.67 -31.14
CA LEU A 206 -10.07 17.97 -30.69
C LEU A 206 -9.86 16.44 -30.71
N GLY A 207 -9.69 15.81 -29.55
CA GLY A 207 -9.38 14.37 -29.46
C GLY A 207 -10.25 13.58 -28.50
N GLY A 208 -10.70 12.40 -28.91
CA GLY A 208 -11.62 11.60 -28.09
C GLY A 208 -11.06 11.20 -26.72
N ILE A 209 -9.75 11.03 -26.59
CA ILE A 209 -9.05 10.89 -25.30
C ILE A 209 -8.26 12.15 -24.98
N VAL A 210 -7.36 12.58 -25.88
CA VAL A 210 -6.47 13.73 -25.65
C VAL A 210 -6.60 14.78 -26.77
N GLY A 211 -6.80 16.04 -26.41
CA GLY A 211 -6.79 17.14 -27.39
C GLY A 211 -5.42 17.31 -28.03
N LEU A 212 -4.44 17.76 -27.26
CA LEU A 212 -3.04 17.96 -27.67
C LEU A 212 -2.11 17.01 -26.90
N PHE A 213 -1.34 16.20 -27.62
CA PHE A 213 -0.46 15.17 -27.06
C PHE A 213 0.98 15.46 -27.42
N GLU A 214 1.82 15.84 -26.46
CA GLU A 214 3.19 16.28 -26.72
C GLU A 214 4.21 15.66 -25.76
N TYR A 215 5.48 15.71 -26.16
CA TYR A 215 6.58 15.42 -25.25
C TYR A 215 6.86 16.63 -24.36
N ASP A 216 7.51 16.40 -23.23
CA ASP A 216 8.05 17.45 -22.37
C ASP A 216 9.58 17.39 -22.30
N GLU A 217 10.20 18.52 -22.00
CA GLU A 217 11.65 18.66 -21.85
C GLU A 217 11.99 19.46 -20.59
N ILE A 218 12.56 18.77 -19.60
CA ILE A 218 13.01 19.39 -18.34
C ILE A 218 14.53 19.24 -18.24
N GLY A 219 15.23 20.36 -18.35
CA GLY A 219 16.69 20.36 -18.44
C GLY A 219 17.15 19.63 -19.72
N SER A 220 17.91 18.55 -19.56
CA SER A 220 18.33 17.68 -20.67
C SER A 220 17.48 16.41 -20.83
N ALA A 221 16.51 16.18 -19.95
CA ALA A 221 15.66 14.99 -19.96
C ALA A 221 14.44 15.19 -20.86
N ILE A 222 14.16 14.20 -21.69
CA ILE A 222 13.00 14.17 -22.60
C ILE A 222 11.99 13.17 -22.03
N TYR A 223 10.75 13.62 -21.85
CA TYR A 223 9.64 12.82 -21.39
C TYR A 223 8.62 12.69 -22.51
N ASN A 224 8.58 11.54 -23.15
CA ASN A 224 7.53 11.25 -24.13
C ASN A 224 6.20 11.08 -23.40
N SER A 225 5.10 11.52 -24.01
CA SER A 225 3.77 11.12 -23.54
C SER A 225 3.45 9.70 -23.98
N SER A 226 2.64 8.98 -23.21
CA SER A 226 2.14 7.64 -23.52
C SER A 226 0.62 7.58 -23.39
N ILE A 227 -0.05 7.01 -24.38
CA ILE A 227 -1.47 6.66 -24.33
C ILE A 227 -1.66 5.18 -24.68
N ILE A 228 -2.15 4.42 -23.70
CA ILE A 228 -2.10 2.96 -23.74
C ILE A 228 -3.45 2.38 -23.32
N ASP A 229 -3.94 1.40 -24.08
CA ASP A 229 -5.12 0.61 -23.74
C ASP A 229 -6.33 1.47 -23.40
N THR A 230 -6.73 2.34 -24.32
CA THR A 230 -7.88 3.25 -24.11
C THR A 230 -8.97 3.06 -25.16
N TYR A 231 -10.19 3.52 -24.89
CA TYR A 231 -11.17 3.68 -25.96
C TYR A 231 -12.03 4.93 -25.88
N SER A 232 -12.50 5.41 -27.03
CA SER A 232 -13.43 6.53 -27.11
C SER A 232 -14.63 6.23 -27.98
N VAL A 233 -15.81 6.59 -27.48
CA VAL A 233 -17.09 6.56 -28.23
C VAL A 233 -17.77 7.93 -28.27
N MET A 234 -16.98 9.00 -28.08
CA MET A 234 -17.45 10.40 -28.07
C MET A 234 -17.94 10.85 -29.45
N ASP A 235 -18.99 11.67 -29.47
CA ASP A 235 -19.46 12.35 -30.69
C ASP A 235 -18.67 13.66 -30.88
N PHE A 236 -18.27 13.98 -32.12
CA PHE A 236 -17.46 15.16 -32.43
C PHE A 236 -18.30 16.26 -33.10
N GLU A 237 -18.24 17.48 -32.57
CA GLU A 237 -18.91 18.66 -33.10
C GLU A 237 -17.94 19.84 -33.32
N GLY A 238 -18.36 20.78 -34.17
CA GLY A 238 -17.58 21.97 -34.50
C GLY A 238 -16.73 21.82 -35.77
N THR A 239 -16.33 22.95 -36.33
CA THR A 239 -15.60 23.04 -37.59
C THR A 239 -14.12 23.33 -37.32
N THR A 240 -13.38 22.30 -36.89
CA THR A 240 -11.91 22.33 -36.85
C THR A 240 -11.31 21.28 -37.78
N THR A 241 -10.11 21.56 -38.29
CA THR A 241 -9.29 20.61 -39.04
C THR A 241 -8.42 19.73 -38.13
N ASN A 242 -8.23 20.09 -36.87
CA ASN A 242 -7.33 19.41 -35.94
C ASN A 242 -8.08 18.42 -35.04
N LYS A 243 -8.77 17.45 -35.64
CA LYS A 243 -9.55 16.45 -34.88
C LYS A 243 -9.10 15.02 -35.14
N GLY A 244 -9.13 14.18 -34.11
CA GLY A 244 -8.88 12.75 -34.22
C GLY A 244 -9.61 11.94 -33.17
N ALA A 245 -9.90 10.68 -33.47
CA ALA A 245 -10.81 9.87 -32.66
C ALA A 245 -10.21 9.54 -31.28
N ILE A 246 -8.89 9.48 -31.17
CA ILE A 246 -8.16 9.33 -29.90
C ILE A 246 -7.40 10.62 -29.57
N LEU A 247 -6.61 11.14 -30.51
CA LEU A 247 -5.76 12.32 -30.35
C LEU A 247 -6.16 13.42 -31.33
N GLY A 248 -6.28 14.67 -30.88
CA GLY A 248 -6.51 15.82 -31.77
C GLY A 248 -5.25 16.24 -32.55
N TYR A 249 -4.10 16.25 -31.87
CA TYR A 249 -2.78 16.44 -32.49
C TYR A 249 -1.68 15.80 -31.63
N SER A 250 -0.65 15.24 -32.28
CA SER A 250 0.51 14.66 -31.61
C SER A 250 1.79 15.38 -32.04
N LYS A 251 2.56 15.87 -31.06
CA LYS A 251 3.84 16.53 -31.25
C LYS A 251 4.96 15.68 -30.65
N ASN A 252 5.76 15.08 -31.51
CA ASN A 252 6.97 14.36 -31.14
C ASN A 252 8.16 15.32 -31.10
N LYS A 253 9.23 14.97 -30.37
CA LYS A 253 10.47 15.77 -30.39
C LYS A 253 11.21 15.62 -31.71
N ASN A 254 11.32 14.38 -32.18
CA ASN A 254 11.86 13.97 -33.47
C ASN A 254 11.55 12.49 -33.69
N ASP A 255 12.02 11.92 -34.80
CA ASP A 255 11.79 10.51 -35.15
C ASP A 255 12.35 9.51 -34.13
N THR A 256 13.37 9.91 -33.35
CA THR A 256 13.98 9.09 -32.29
C THR A 256 13.18 9.13 -30.99
N TYR A 257 12.55 10.27 -30.69
CA TYR A 257 11.81 10.53 -29.45
C TYR A 257 10.36 10.88 -29.78
N SER A 258 9.62 9.83 -30.15
CA SER A 258 8.19 9.89 -30.43
C SER A 258 7.36 9.51 -29.21
N ASN A 259 6.19 10.14 -29.09
CA ASN A 259 5.21 9.75 -28.11
C ASN A 259 4.69 8.34 -28.37
N GLU A 260 4.35 7.64 -27.30
CA GLU A 260 3.94 6.24 -27.32
C GLU A 260 2.42 6.13 -27.42
N ILE A 261 1.95 5.35 -28.39
CA ILE A 261 0.53 5.14 -28.66
C ILE A 261 0.31 3.64 -28.89
N ALA A 262 -0.40 3.00 -27.97
CA ALA A 262 -0.61 1.55 -27.95
C ALA A 262 -2.07 1.20 -27.59
N GLY A 263 -2.69 0.27 -28.32
CA GLY A 263 -3.94 -0.36 -27.89
C GLY A 263 -5.15 0.53 -27.76
N ASN A 264 -5.29 1.56 -28.58
CA ASN A 264 -6.39 2.51 -28.44
C ASN A 264 -7.50 2.19 -29.45
N TYR A 265 -8.77 2.22 -29.04
CA TYR A 265 -9.90 1.83 -29.89
C TYR A 265 -10.94 2.93 -29.97
N TYR A 266 -11.66 3.03 -31.08
CA TYR A 266 -12.75 4.00 -31.21
C TYR A 266 -13.89 3.49 -32.10
N SER A 267 -15.12 3.97 -31.85
CA SER A 267 -16.30 3.55 -32.62
C SER A 267 -17.04 4.61 -33.41
N LYS A 268 -16.63 5.88 -33.31
CA LYS A 268 -17.28 6.99 -34.01
C LYS A 268 -16.39 7.47 -35.15
N THR A 269 -16.85 7.24 -36.39
CA THR A 269 -16.17 7.72 -37.60
C THR A 269 -16.18 9.25 -37.64
N LEU A 270 -15.02 9.86 -37.90
CA LEU A 270 -14.87 11.32 -38.00
C LEU A 270 -15.40 11.81 -39.36
N SER A 271 -16.42 12.67 -39.38
CA SER A 271 -16.88 13.31 -40.62
C SER A 271 -16.17 14.65 -40.89
N GLY A 272 -15.56 14.87 -42.06
CA GLY A 272 -14.97 16.17 -42.49
C GLY A 272 -13.45 16.14 -42.73
N ASN A 273 -12.83 17.31 -42.96
CA ASN A 273 -11.36 17.42 -43.17
C ASN A 273 -10.60 17.10 -41.88
N VAL A 274 -10.06 15.88 -41.80
CA VAL A 274 -9.15 15.40 -40.75
C VAL A 274 -7.72 15.79 -41.13
N ASN A 275 -6.92 16.28 -40.18
CA ASN A 275 -5.52 16.64 -40.43
C ASN A 275 -4.72 15.41 -40.90
N SER A 276 -4.14 15.48 -42.10
CA SER A 276 -3.32 14.43 -42.71
C SER A 276 -1.99 14.17 -41.97
N ALA A 277 -1.60 14.98 -40.99
CA ALA A 277 -0.52 14.61 -40.07
C ALA A 277 -0.89 13.43 -39.16
N ILE A 278 -2.20 13.16 -39.01
CA ILE A 278 -2.77 11.95 -38.41
C ILE A 278 -2.89 10.83 -39.47
N SER A 279 -2.81 11.14 -40.77
CA SER A 279 -2.85 10.15 -41.86
C SER A 279 -1.50 9.48 -42.16
N ASN A 280 -0.48 9.68 -41.31
CA ASN A 280 0.65 8.74 -41.22
C ASN A 280 0.34 7.58 -40.25
N PHE A 281 -0.83 7.57 -39.62
CA PHE A 281 -1.40 6.41 -38.96
C PHE A 281 -2.37 5.76 -39.95
N GLU A 282 -1.84 5.01 -40.92
CA GLU A 282 -2.68 4.16 -41.79
C GLU A 282 -3.57 3.28 -40.89
N ASP A 283 -4.85 3.19 -41.24
CA ASP A 283 -5.79 2.24 -40.65
C ASP A 283 -5.15 0.84 -40.60
N ALA A 284 -4.67 0.42 -39.42
CA ALA A 284 -4.02 -0.86 -39.24
C ALA A 284 -5.09 -1.97 -39.31
N THR A 285 -5.39 -2.40 -40.52
CA THR A 285 -6.25 -3.55 -40.83
C THR A 285 -5.54 -4.89 -40.56
N THR A 286 -4.24 -4.88 -40.19
CA THR A 286 -3.44 -6.07 -39.88
C THR A 286 -2.43 -5.85 -38.75
N LYS A 287 -2.04 -6.95 -38.07
CA LYS A 287 -0.91 -7.02 -37.11
C LYS A 287 0.40 -6.61 -37.81
N GLY A 288 0.79 -5.35 -37.71
CA GLY A 288 2.09 -4.87 -38.17
C GLY A 288 2.36 -3.43 -37.80
N THR A 289 3.47 -3.21 -37.09
CA THR A 289 4.32 -2.01 -36.87
C THR A 289 3.79 -0.56 -36.90
N ALA A 290 2.50 -0.29 -37.14
CA ALA A 290 1.90 1.04 -37.17
C ALA A 290 0.94 1.24 -35.99
N VAL A 291 1.42 2.05 -35.04
CA VAL A 291 0.72 2.94 -34.09
C VAL A 291 -0.69 2.54 -33.63
N GLY A 292 -0.74 1.61 -32.67
CA GLY A 292 -1.75 1.37 -31.63
C GLY A 292 -3.08 2.13 -31.56
N VAL A 293 -3.77 2.37 -32.68
CA VAL A 293 -5.10 2.99 -32.77
C VAL A 293 -5.95 2.18 -33.76
N TYR A 294 -7.13 1.75 -33.35
CA TYR A 294 -7.95 0.77 -34.07
C TYR A 294 -9.40 1.25 -34.19
N GLU A 295 -9.88 1.43 -35.43
CA GLU A 295 -11.32 1.62 -35.68
C GLU A 295 -12.06 0.30 -35.49
N ARG A 296 -13.20 0.35 -34.81
CA ARG A 296 -14.12 -0.76 -34.61
C ARG A 296 -15.55 -0.24 -34.64
N THR A 297 -16.50 -1.05 -35.07
CA THR A 297 -17.89 -0.67 -34.82
C THR A 297 -18.19 -0.75 -33.33
N ALA A 298 -19.25 -0.05 -32.93
CA ALA A 298 -19.86 -0.18 -31.61
C ALA A 298 -20.07 -1.63 -31.18
N ASP A 299 -20.55 -2.46 -32.11
CA ASP A 299 -20.86 -3.85 -31.85
C ASP A 299 -19.59 -4.72 -31.78
N ASP A 300 -18.56 -4.41 -32.58
CA ASP A 300 -17.27 -5.09 -32.47
C ASP A 300 -16.66 -4.90 -31.07
N LEU A 301 -16.78 -3.70 -30.49
CA LEU A 301 -16.30 -3.41 -29.13
C LEU A 301 -17.11 -4.11 -28.01
N LYS A 302 -18.26 -4.70 -28.31
CA LYS A 302 -19.07 -5.47 -27.35
C LYS A 302 -18.85 -6.97 -27.44
N THR A 303 -18.20 -7.43 -28.51
CA THR A 303 -17.98 -8.85 -28.77
C THR A 303 -16.63 -9.31 -28.22
N LYS A 304 -16.58 -10.51 -27.64
CA LYS A 304 -15.33 -11.16 -27.17
C LYS A 304 -14.45 -11.69 -28.32
N THR A 305 -14.52 -11.11 -29.52
CA THR A 305 -13.80 -11.64 -30.69
C THR A 305 -12.47 -10.92 -30.90
N GLU A 306 -11.40 -11.71 -30.78
CA GLU A 306 -9.99 -11.36 -30.97
C GLU A 306 -9.43 -10.35 -29.94
N THR A 307 -8.51 -10.82 -29.08
CA THR A 307 -7.82 -10.06 -28.02
C THR A 307 -7.59 -8.59 -28.39
N TYR A 308 -8.15 -7.64 -27.63
CA TYR A 308 -7.81 -6.22 -27.74
C TYR A 308 -6.30 -6.04 -27.69
N TYR A 309 -5.68 -5.89 -28.85
CA TYR A 309 -4.25 -5.79 -29.00
C TYR A 309 -3.79 -4.40 -28.55
N SER A 310 -2.61 -4.36 -27.92
CA SER A 310 -1.98 -3.16 -27.39
C SER A 310 -0.83 -2.69 -28.30
N TYR A 311 0.32 -3.34 -28.20
CA TYR A 311 1.50 -3.06 -29.03
C TYR A 311 2.39 -4.30 -29.12
N THR A 312 3.38 -4.29 -30.01
CA THR A 312 4.44 -5.31 -30.04
C THR A 312 5.73 -4.64 -29.58
N ASP A 313 6.33 -5.18 -28.53
CA ASP A 313 7.70 -4.82 -28.17
C ASP A 313 8.66 -5.59 -29.06
N THR A 314 9.28 -4.85 -29.96
CA THR A 314 10.22 -5.36 -30.96
C THR A 314 11.55 -5.76 -30.34
N THR A 315 11.89 -5.27 -29.14
CA THR A 315 13.09 -5.67 -28.41
C THR A 315 12.92 -7.04 -27.74
N LEU A 316 11.69 -7.33 -27.28
CA LEU A 316 11.32 -8.61 -26.68
C LEU A 316 10.60 -9.56 -27.63
N ASN A 317 10.35 -9.13 -28.87
CA ASN A 317 9.51 -9.81 -29.86
C ASN A 317 8.18 -10.33 -29.26
N ARG A 318 7.49 -9.45 -28.53
CA ARG A 318 6.34 -9.82 -27.70
C ARG A 318 5.13 -8.95 -28.01
N ASP A 319 4.00 -9.60 -28.31
CA ASP A 319 2.71 -8.94 -28.47
C ASP A 319 2.06 -8.67 -27.12
N TYR A 320 1.54 -7.47 -26.97
CA TYR A 320 0.79 -7.00 -25.82
C TYR A 320 -0.69 -6.81 -26.15
N SER A 321 -1.55 -6.95 -25.15
CA SER A 321 -3.01 -6.89 -25.27
C SER A 321 -3.59 -6.33 -23.97
N TRP A 322 -4.81 -5.80 -24.02
CA TRP A 322 -5.49 -5.28 -22.85
C TRP A 322 -5.58 -6.32 -21.74
N GLN A 323 -5.55 -5.81 -20.51
CA GLN A 323 -5.63 -6.59 -19.28
C GLN A 323 -7.09 -6.98 -18.99
N LEU A 324 -7.66 -7.87 -19.80
CA LEU A 324 -9.01 -8.40 -19.61
C LEU A 324 -9.11 -9.22 -18.31
N ASP A 325 -10.30 -9.21 -17.72
CA ASP A 325 -10.69 -9.88 -16.46
C ASP A 325 -9.84 -9.49 -15.25
N THR A 326 -9.01 -8.45 -15.40
CA THR A 326 -8.17 -7.87 -14.35
C THR A 326 -8.46 -6.38 -14.27
N VAL A 327 -8.07 -5.59 -15.26
CA VAL A 327 -8.38 -4.16 -15.34
C VAL A 327 -9.66 -3.90 -16.12
N TRP A 328 -9.89 -4.65 -17.19
CA TRP A 328 -11.07 -4.52 -18.05
C TRP A 328 -12.03 -5.69 -17.85
N THR A 329 -13.28 -5.42 -17.50
CA THR A 329 -14.37 -6.40 -17.41
C THR A 329 -15.18 -6.37 -18.71
N MET A 330 -15.26 -7.51 -19.38
CA MET A 330 -16.06 -7.73 -20.59
C MET A 330 -17.38 -8.41 -20.22
N ASN A 331 -18.46 -7.63 -20.19
CA ASN A 331 -19.81 -8.15 -20.01
C ASN A 331 -20.43 -8.53 -21.37
N ASP A 332 -21.25 -9.58 -21.40
CA ASP A 332 -21.85 -10.07 -22.64
C ASP A 332 -22.68 -8.95 -23.32
N ASN A 333 -22.34 -8.64 -24.58
CA ASN A 333 -22.96 -7.59 -25.39
C ASN A 333 -22.92 -6.18 -24.78
N ALA A 334 -21.93 -5.87 -23.94
CA ALA A 334 -21.73 -4.52 -23.41
C ALA A 334 -20.30 -4.03 -23.65
N MET A 335 -20.12 -2.70 -23.60
CA MET A 335 -18.81 -2.07 -23.74
C MET A 335 -17.85 -2.53 -22.63
N PRO A 336 -16.53 -2.55 -22.87
CA PRO A 336 -15.55 -2.86 -21.84
C PRO A 336 -15.66 -1.87 -20.68
N THR A 337 -15.74 -2.38 -19.45
CA THR A 337 -15.83 -1.55 -18.24
C THR A 337 -14.58 -1.72 -17.40
N LEU A 338 -14.23 -0.72 -16.61
CA LEU A 338 -13.06 -0.77 -15.75
C LEU A 338 -13.41 -1.44 -14.41
N ASN A 339 -12.58 -2.40 -13.99
CA ASN A 339 -12.65 -3.02 -12.68
C ASN A 339 -11.89 -2.15 -11.66
N PHE A 340 -12.61 -1.38 -10.86
CA PHE A 340 -11.98 -0.53 -9.84
C PHE A 340 -11.48 -1.33 -8.63
N ASP A 341 -11.84 -2.60 -8.47
CA ASP A 341 -11.35 -3.47 -7.40
C ASP A 341 -9.98 -4.09 -7.72
N CYS A 342 -9.51 -3.96 -8.97
CA CYS A 342 -8.22 -4.50 -9.36
C CYS A 342 -7.05 -3.82 -8.62
N GLN A 343 -6.05 -4.61 -8.25
CA GLN A 343 -4.79 -4.10 -7.69
C GLN A 343 -3.82 -3.83 -8.85
N TYR A 344 -3.83 -2.59 -9.33
CA TYR A 344 -3.07 -2.19 -10.51
C TYR A 344 -1.57 -2.10 -10.22
N VAL A 345 -0.78 -2.80 -11.04
CA VAL A 345 0.68 -2.70 -11.09
C VAL A 345 1.03 -2.15 -12.49
N ALA A 346 1.78 -1.06 -12.55
CA ALA A 346 2.06 -0.29 -13.76
C ALA A 346 2.41 -1.12 -15.02
N SER A 347 1.91 -0.71 -16.20
CA SER A 347 1.99 -1.43 -17.50
C SER A 347 3.34 -1.53 -18.22
N ARG A 348 4.47 -1.28 -17.55
CA ARG A 348 5.71 -1.90 -18.08
C ARG A 348 5.73 -3.41 -17.87
N SER A 349 4.74 -3.99 -17.20
CA SER A 349 4.38 -5.39 -17.42
C SER A 349 3.42 -5.46 -18.61
N GLY A 350 3.93 -5.31 -19.83
CA GLY A 350 3.10 -5.62 -20.98
C GLY A 350 2.57 -7.06 -20.86
N LYS A 351 1.44 -7.39 -21.51
CA LYS A 351 0.83 -8.74 -21.58
C LYS A 351 1.76 -9.77 -21.00
N ILE A 352 1.38 -10.18 -19.81
CA ILE A 352 1.76 -11.44 -19.23
C ILE A 352 1.26 -12.47 -20.24
N SER A 353 2.03 -12.70 -21.32
CA SER A 353 1.75 -13.80 -22.22
C SER A 353 1.96 -15.00 -21.33
N ILE A 354 0.84 -15.58 -20.86
CA ILE A 354 0.84 -16.79 -20.08
C ILE A 354 1.43 -17.83 -21.03
N LYS A 355 2.72 -18.10 -20.86
CA LYS A 355 3.44 -19.12 -21.63
C LYS A 355 2.77 -20.47 -21.44
N GLY A 356 2.20 -20.72 -20.26
CA GLY A 356 1.43 -21.92 -20.02
C GLY A 356 0.49 -21.81 -18.84
N GLU A 357 -0.68 -22.42 -19.00
CA GLU A 357 -1.52 -22.81 -17.88
C GLU A 357 -0.88 -24.03 -17.20
N ILE A 358 -0.73 -23.95 -15.89
CA ILE A 358 -0.20 -25.02 -15.06
C ILE A 358 -1.39 -25.81 -14.52
N LYS A 359 -1.55 -27.04 -15.00
CA LYS A 359 -2.59 -27.99 -14.58
C LYS A 359 -2.01 -29.26 -13.96
N THR A 360 -0.71 -29.51 -14.19
CA THR A 360 -0.01 -30.73 -13.74
C THR A 360 1.33 -30.41 -13.06
N GLN A 361 1.83 -31.36 -12.27
CA GLN A 361 3.15 -31.29 -11.63
C GLN A 361 4.28 -31.06 -12.65
N GLN A 362 4.26 -31.76 -13.79
CA GLN A 362 5.31 -31.68 -14.80
C GLN A 362 5.38 -30.29 -15.45
N GLN A 363 4.22 -29.66 -15.67
CA GLN A 363 4.16 -28.29 -16.19
C GLN A 363 4.74 -27.29 -15.19
N PHE A 364 4.45 -27.47 -13.89
CA PHE A 364 5.02 -26.63 -12.84
C PHE A 364 6.55 -26.79 -12.78
N LEU A 365 7.05 -28.02 -12.79
CA LEU A 365 8.49 -28.30 -12.75
C LEU A 365 9.24 -27.70 -13.97
N ALA A 366 8.58 -27.60 -15.12
CA ALA A 366 9.14 -26.99 -16.33
C ALA A 366 9.34 -25.46 -16.22
N MET A 367 8.78 -24.82 -15.18
CA MET A 367 8.99 -23.39 -14.90
C MET A 367 10.36 -23.10 -14.30
N ASN A 368 11.14 -24.10 -13.90
CA ASN A 368 12.42 -23.91 -13.24
C ASN A 368 13.40 -23.06 -14.08
N GLY A 369 13.88 -21.96 -13.51
CA GLY A 369 14.74 -20.96 -14.15
C GLY A 369 14.05 -20.05 -15.15
N SER A 370 12.72 -20.17 -15.34
CA SER A 370 11.98 -19.40 -16.32
C SER A 370 11.71 -17.97 -15.85
N SER A 371 11.79 -17.02 -16.78
CA SER A 371 11.34 -15.63 -16.64
C SER A 371 9.98 -15.37 -17.31
N ASP A 372 9.31 -16.44 -17.74
CA ASP A 372 8.03 -16.36 -18.44
C ASP A 372 6.86 -16.30 -17.46
N ASN A 373 5.66 -16.08 -18.00
CA ASN A 373 4.48 -15.96 -17.18
C ASN A 373 3.62 -17.22 -17.20
N TYR A 374 3.04 -17.56 -16.06
CA TYR A 374 2.27 -18.78 -15.88
C TYR A 374 1.02 -18.52 -15.05
N LYS A 375 -0.01 -19.34 -15.25
CA LYS A 375 -1.25 -19.27 -14.49
C LYS A 375 -1.62 -20.65 -13.96
N LEU A 376 -1.83 -20.77 -12.66
CA LEU A 376 -2.31 -22.01 -12.05
C LEU A 376 -3.79 -22.19 -12.38
N MET A 377 -4.14 -23.34 -12.95
CA MET A 377 -5.49 -23.66 -13.41
C MET A 377 -6.01 -24.99 -12.87
N ASN A 378 -5.32 -25.57 -11.88
CA ASN A 378 -5.75 -26.77 -11.18
C ASN A 378 -5.01 -26.91 -9.84
N ASN A 379 -5.59 -27.69 -8.91
CA ASN A 379 -4.88 -28.12 -7.72
C ASN A 379 -3.73 -29.06 -8.09
N ILE A 380 -2.57 -28.88 -7.46
CA ILE A 380 -1.37 -29.71 -7.68
C ILE A 380 -0.88 -30.20 -6.33
N THR A 381 -0.42 -31.44 -6.25
CA THR A 381 0.14 -32.01 -5.01
C THR A 381 1.52 -32.55 -5.33
N PHE A 382 2.52 -32.36 -4.48
CA PHE A 382 3.87 -32.92 -4.61
C PHE A 382 4.23 -33.74 -3.37
N LYS A 383 4.60 -35.00 -3.59
CA LYS A 383 5.04 -35.98 -2.58
C LYS A 383 6.47 -36.43 -2.86
N VAL A 384 7.07 -37.17 -1.92
CA VAL A 384 8.43 -37.74 -2.06
C VAL A 384 8.59 -38.54 -3.36
N ALA A 385 7.59 -39.34 -3.72
CA ALA A 385 7.62 -40.18 -4.93
C ALA A 385 7.64 -39.38 -6.25
N ASP A 386 7.21 -38.11 -6.21
CA ASP A 386 7.10 -37.25 -7.39
C ASP A 386 8.44 -36.59 -7.76
N GLY A 387 9.50 -36.80 -6.97
CA GLY A 387 10.84 -36.28 -7.25
C GLY A 387 10.93 -34.75 -7.19
N TYR A 388 9.98 -34.09 -6.52
CA TYR A 388 9.94 -32.64 -6.41
C TYR A 388 11.11 -32.09 -5.60
N GLN A 389 11.71 -31.02 -6.11
CA GLN A 389 12.64 -30.15 -5.40
C GLN A 389 12.28 -28.69 -5.71
N PRO A 390 12.55 -27.73 -4.80
CA PRO A 390 12.28 -26.32 -5.03
C PRO A 390 12.89 -25.80 -6.33
N ILE A 391 12.09 -25.07 -7.11
CA ILE A 391 12.51 -24.47 -8.38
C ILE A 391 12.87 -23.00 -8.21
N ASP A 392 13.78 -22.50 -9.02
CA ASP A 392 14.10 -21.07 -9.06
C ASP A 392 13.21 -20.39 -10.12
N PHE A 393 12.79 -19.15 -9.90
CA PHE A 393 11.82 -18.50 -10.80
C PHE A 393 12.06 -16.99 -10.91
N ALA A 394 11.89 -16.46 -12.12
CA ALA A 394 12.16 -15.06 -12.44
C ALA A 394 11.00 -14.34 -13.15
N GLY A 395 9.91 -15.06 -13.46
CA GLY A 395 8.79 -14.56 -14.22
C GLY A 395 7.58 -14.20 -13.36
N ARG A 396 6.38 -14.26 -13.94
CA ARG A 396 5.13 -14.03 -13.21
C ARG A 396 4.33 -15.32 -13.04
N PHE A 397 3.84 -15.60 -11.85
CA PHE A 397 2.98 -16.76 -11.61
C PHE A 397 1.75 -16.33 -10.81
N THR A 398 0.59 -16.63 -11.37
CA THR A 398 -0.70 -16.14 -10.87
C THR A 398 -1.71 -17.28 -10.70
N CYS A 399 -2.71 -17.08 -9.85
CA CYS A 399 -3.91 -17.91 -9.79
C CYS A 399 -5.15 -17.02 -9.99
N PRO A 400 -6.22 -17.51 -10.65
CA PRO A 400 -7.53 -16.90 -10.52
C PRO A 400 -7.97 -16.76 -9.06
N LEU A 401 -8.90 -15.83 -8.83
CA LEU A 401 -9.58 -15.71 -7.56
C LEU A 401 -10.97 -16.34 -7.64
N ASP A 402 -11.41 -16.92 -6.53
CA ASP A 402 -12.77 -17.37 -6.32
C ASP A 402 -13.74 -16.19 -6.06
N GLU A 403 -15.03 -16.50 -5.87
CA GLU A 403 -16.08 -15.52 -5.57
C GLU A 403 -15.85 -14.73 -4.27
N ASN A 404 -14.97 -15.20 -3.38
CA ASN A 404 -14.63 -14.56 -2.12
C ASN A 404 -13.29 -13.79 -2.18
N GLY A 405 -12.67 -13.71 -3.35
CA GLY A 405 -11.38 -13.04 -3.55
C GLY A 405 -10.17 -13.82 -3.05
N ASN A 406 -10.29 -15.12 -2.79
CA ASN A 406 -9.16 -16.00 -2.44
C ASN A 406 -8.66 -16.77 -3.67
N PRO A 407 -7.41 -17.27 -3.69
CA PRO A 407 -6.93 -18.13 -4.77
C PRO A 407 -7.84 -19.34 -5.03
N GLU A 408 -8.26 -19.53 -6.28
CA GLU A 408 -9.16 -20.62 -6.67
C GLU A 408 -8.50 -22.00 -6.51
N PHE A 409 -7.17 -22.09 -6.75
CA PHE A 409 -6.42 -23.34 -6.71
C PHE A 409 -5.31 -23.31 -5.65
N THR A 410 -5.01 -24.49 -5.10
CA THR A 410 -3.98 -24.70 -4.08
C THR A 410 -2.93 -25.71 -4.53
N ILE A 411 -1.67 -25.40 -4.23
CA ILE A 411 -0.53 -26.31 -4.40
C ILE A 411 -0.20 -26.96 -3.05
N THR A 412 -0.27 -28.28 -2.96
CA THR A 412 0.07 -29.05 -1.75
C THR A 412 1.51 -29.57 -1.83
N LEU A 413 2.30 -29.35 -0.79
CA LEU A 413 3.70 -29.79 -0.68
C LEU A 413 3.87 -30.70 0.55
N GLU A 414 4.30 -31.94 0.36
CA GLU A 414 4.54 -32.91 1.45
C GLU A 414 6.03 -33.29 1.56
N PHE A 415 6.81 -32.47 2.28
CA PHE A 415 8.23 -32.72 2.55
C PHE A 415 8.41 -33.78 3.66
N ALA A 416 8.66 -35.03 3.25
CA ALA A 416 8.89 -36.16 4.17
C ALA A 416 10.30 -36.78 4.09
N SER A 417 11.22 -36.19 3.32
CA SER A 417 12.58 -36.68 3.14
C SER A 417 13.52 -35.55 2.68
N ASP A 418 14.79 -35.61 3.06
CA ASP A 418 15.85 -34.70 2.58
C ASP A 418 16.06 -34.77 1.07
N SER A 419 15.60 -35.83 0.39
CA SER A 419 15.64 -35.92 -1.08
C SER A 419 14.85 -34.81 -1.78
N MET A 420 13.87 -34.22 -1.10
CA MET A 420 13.06 -33.10 -1.62
C MET A 420 13.67 -31.73 -1.32
N VAL A 421 14.76 -31.68 -0.55
CA VAL A 421 15.46 -30.44 -0.20
C VAL A 421 16.51 -30.14 -1.27
N LYS A 422 16.54 -28.90 -1.75
CA LYS A 422 17.58 -28.41 -2.67
C LYS A 422 18.25 -27.19 -2.05
N ASP A 423 19.58 -27.20 -1.99
CA ASP A 423 20.39 -26.11 -1.44
C ASP A 423 19.95 -25.65 -0.03
N GLY A 424 19.50 -26.60 0.78
CA GLY A 424 18.97 -26.34 2.12
C GLY A 424 17.60 -25.66 2.16
N VAL A 425 16.85 -25.64 1.05
CA VAL A 425 15.52 -25.03 0.96
C VAL A 425 14.43 -26.11 0.92
N ALA A 426 13.36 -25.89 1.69
CA ALA A 426 12.09 -26.61 1.59
C ALA A 426 10.94 -25.61 1.41
N ALA A 427 10.57 -25.34 0.16
CA ALA A 427 9.51 -24.41 -0.24
C ALA A 427 9.00 -24.69 -1.66
N LEU A 428 7.94 -23.99 -2.10
CA LEU A 428 7.49 -24.02 -3.50
C LEU A 428 8.55 -23.48 -4.47
N PHE A 429 9.25 -22.42 -4.07
CA PHE A 429 10.33 -21.82 -4.82
C PHE A 429 11.61 -21.79 -3.98
N GLY A 430 12.74 -22.15 -4.59
CA GLY A 430 14.07 -21.98 -4.01
C GLY A 430 14.37 -20.50 -3.85
N THR A 431 14.58 -19.85 -4.99
CA THR A 431 14.80 -18.40 -5.10
C THR A 431 13.86 -17.77 -6.11
N LEU A 432 13.21 -16.67 -5.70
CA LEU A 432 12.56 -15.72 -6.60
C LEU A 432 13.54 -14.61 -6.95
N SER A 433 13.74 -14.34 -8.24
CA SER A 433 14.62 -13.25 -8.70
C SER A 433 14.01 -11.87 -8.41
N ASN A 434 14.77 -10.80 -8.67
CA ASN A 434 14.28 -9.43 -8.53
C ASN A 434 13.20 -9.02 -9.55
N THR A 435 12.99 -9.82 -10.61
CA THR A 435 11.92 -9.64 -11.59
C THR A 435 10.72 -10.53 -11.33
N ALA A 436 10.82 -11.45 -10.38
CA ALA A 436 9.76 -12.41 -10.09
C ALA A 436 8.54 -11.73 -9.46
N ILE A 437 7.35 -12.12 -9.91
CA ILE A 437 6.07 -11.64 -9.38
C ILE A 437 5.17 -12.85 -9.11
N LEU A 438 4.82 -13.08 -7.85
CA LEU A 438 3.84 -14.06 -7.45
C LEU A 438 2.58 -13.37 -6.97
N GLU A 439 1.44 -13.76 -7.50
CA GLU A 439 0.15 -13.19 -7.12
C GLU A 439 -0.89 -14.28 -6.91
N ASN A 440 -1.68 -14.15 -5.85
CA ASN A 440 -2.82 -15.02 -5.61
C ASN A 440 -2.43 -16.50 -5.49
N ILE A 441 -1.23 -16.85 -5.02
CA ILE A 441 -0.83 -18.26 -4.93
C ILE A 441 -1.20 -18.82 -3.55
N SER A 442 -1.96 -19.91 -3.51
CA SER A 442 -2.24 -20.66 -2.28
C SER A 442 -1.39 -21.92 -2.20
N VAL A 443 -0.73 -22.12 -1.06
CA VAL A 443 0.06 -23.33 -0.75
C VAL A 443 -0.43 -23.99 0.54
N ASN A 444 -0.54 -25.31 0.52
CA ASN A 444 -0.65 -26.14 1.70
C ASN A 444 0.65 -26.91 1.90
N ILE A 445 1.46 -26.52 2.88
CA ILE A 445 2.77 -27.11 3.13
C ILE A 445 2.75 -28.02 4.36
N THR A 446 3.27 -29.22 4.21
CA THR A 446 3.60 -30.14 5.31
C THR A 446 5.08 -30.45 5.26
N VAL A 447 5.83 -30.07 6.29
CA VAL A 447 7.24 -30.45 6.47
C VAL A 447 7.31 -31.28 7.74
N SER A 448 7.84 -32.49 7.63
CA SER A 448 7.97 -33.42 8.77
C SER A 448 9.39 -33.44 9.34
N SER A 449 9.51 -33.90 10.59
CA SER A 449 10.78 -33.92 11.33
C SER A 449 11.85 -34.85 10.73
N SER A 450 11.52 -35.65 9.73
CA SER A 450 12.49 -36.45 8.97
C SER A 450 13.36 -35.59 8.04
N VAL A 451 12.93 -34.36 7.73
CA VAL A 451 13.71 -33.39 6.96
C VAL A 451 14.72 -32.71 7.89
N LYS A 452 16.01 -32.91 7.62
CA LYS A 452 17.14 -32.52 8.47
C LYS A 452 18.11 -31.56 7.79
N THR A 453 18.08 -31.45 6.46
CA THR A 453 19.02 -30.59 5.72
C THR A 453 18.44 -29.21 5.37
N ALA A 454 17.13 -29.00 5.58
CA ALA A 454 16.47 -27.74 5.25
C ALA A 454 16.76 -26.65 6.30
N THR A 455 17.47 -25.61 5.88
CA THR A 455 17.78 -24.41 6.67
C THR A 455 16.86 -23.23 6.36
N LYS A 456 16.22 -23.21 5.18
CA LYS A 456 15.19 -22.23 4.78
C LYS A 456 13.90 -22.96 4.46
N ILE A 457 12.86 -22.73 5.25
CA ILE A 457 11.61 -23.48 5.14
C ILE A 457 10.45 -22.48 5.11
N ALA A 458 9.66 -22.53 4.04
CA ALA A 458 8.44 -21.73 3.93
C ALA A 458 7.47 -22.30 2.89
N GLY A 459 6.21 -21.88 2.92
CA GLY A 459 5.22 -22.31 1.92
C GLY A 459 5.56 -21.83 0.51
N ILE A 460 5.85 -20.53 0.34
CA ILE A 460 6.04 -19.95 -1.00
C ILE A 460 7.51 -19.95 -1.42
N ALA A 461 8.41 -19.32 -0.68
CA ALA A 461 9.80 -19.16 -1.14
C ALA A 461 10.84 -19.29 -0.03
N GLY A 462 11.96 -19.94 -0.36
CA GLY A 462 13.16 -19.91 0.48
C GLY A 462 13.76 -18.50 0.50
N THR A 463 13.96 -17.89 -0.67
CA THR A 463 14.47 -16.51 -0.80
C THR A 463 13.61 -15.72 -1.77
N ASN A 464 13.14 -14.54 -1.37
CA ASN A 464 12.43 -13.61 -2.24
C ASN A 464 13.26 -12.38 -2.55
N ASN A 465 13.56 -12.10 -3.83
CA ASN A 465 14.11 -10.82 -4.27
C ASN A 465 13.09 -9.95 -5.04
N GLY A 466 11.92 -10.51 -5.37
CA GLY A 466 10.88 -9.89 -6.19
C GLY A 466 9.65 -9.52 -5.37
N ILE A 467 8.47 -9.73 -5.96
CA ILE A 467 7.17 -9.40 -5.35
C ILE A 467 6.41 -10.68 -5.04
N VAL A 468 5.96 -10.83 -3.80
CA VAL A 468 4.99 -11.84 -3.36
C VAL A 468 3.76 -11.11 -2.83
N ASN A 469 2.66 -11.22 -3.56
CA ASN A 469 1.46 -10.42 -3.33
C ASN A 469 0.21 -11.31 -3.20
N ASN A 470 -0.62 -11.04 -2.19
CA ASN A 470 -1.88 -11.78 -1.98
C ASN A 470 -1.70 -13.31 -2.00
N CYS A 471 -0.62 -13.82 -1.41
CA CYS A 471 -0.33 -15.25 -1.35
C CYS A 471 -0.73 -15.85 0.00
N TYR A 472 -1.11 -17.12 -0.01
CA TYR A 472 -1.71 -17.83 1.12
C TYR A 472 -0.86 -19.07 1.46
N ALA A 473 -0.64 -19.30 2.74
CA ALA A 473 -0.04 -20.54 3.22
C ALA A 473 -0.84 -21.16 4.38
N THR A 474 -1.03 -22.48 4.29
CA THR A 474 -1.69 -23.34 5.27
C THR A 474 -0.85 -24.59 5.51
N GLY A 475 -1.20 -25.41 6.50
CA GLY A 475 -0.52 -26.67 6.79
C GLY A 475 0.38 -26.59 8.03
N SER A 476 1.43 -27.41 8.08
CA SER A 476 2.30 -27.55 9.26
C SER A 476 3.78 -27.73 8.90
N ILE A 477 4.66 -27.01 9.59
CA ILE A 477 6.12 -27.12 9.44
C ILE A 477 6.70 -27.64 10.75
N THR A 478 7.28 -28.83 10.74
CA THR A 478 8.07 -29.40 11.84
C THR A 478 9.41 -29.87 11.28
N THR A 479 10.52 -29.25 11.68
CA THR A 479 11.84 -29.60 11.12
C THR A 479 12.75 -30.34 12.10
N GLY A 480 13.50 -31.31 11.57
CA GLY A 480 14.59 -32.01 12.24
C GLY A 480 15.97 -31.38 11.98
N ALA A 481 16.01 -30.20 11.34
CA ALA A 481 17.25 -29.59 10.87
C ALA A 481 18.09 -28.96 12.00
N ASN A 482 19.42 -28.96 11.79
CA ASN A 482 20.41 -28.32 12.65
C ASN A 482 21.05 -27.11 11.95
N GLY A 483 21.83 -26.30 12.68
CA GLY A 483 22.49 -25.11 12.13
C GLY A 483 21.65 -23.83 12.24
N LYS A 484 21.81 -22.90 11.30
CA LYS A 484 21.08 -21.62 11.26
C LYS A 484 19.78 -21.79 10.48
N ILE A 485 18.64 -21.63 11.13
CA ILE A 485 17.32 -21.99 10.58
C ILE A 485 16.44 -20.76 10.37
N TYR A 486 15.78 -20.67 9.21
CA TYR A 486 14.79 -19.67 8.85
C TYR A 486 13.48 -20.38 8.54
N MET A 487 12.45 -20.15 9.35
CA MET A 487 11.13 -20.77 9.17
C MET A 487 10.03 -19.73 9.10
N ALA A 488 9.18 -19.84 8.09
CA ALA A 488 7.99 -19.02 8.02
C ALA A 488 6.84 -19.63 7.24
N GLY A 489 5.66 -19.02 7.31
CA GLY A 489 4.54 -19.44 6.49
C GLY A 489 4.71 -19.12 5.01
N ILE A 490 5.20 -17.93 4.66
CA ILE A 490 5.25 -17.44 3.26
C ILE A 490 6.68 -17.44 2.73
N VAL A 491 7.59 -16.67 3.33
CA VAL A 491 8.98 -16.50 2.84
C VAL A 491 10.01 -16.70 3.95
N ALA A 492 11.02 -17.54 3.74
CA ALA A 492 12.07 -17.71 4.76
C ALA A 492 13.00 -16.49 4.83
N GLU A 493 13.54 -16.02 3.70
CA GLU A 493 14.39 -14.82 3.60
C GLU A 493 13.84 -13.83 2.57
N ASN A 494 13.43 -12.63 3.00
CA ASN A 494 12.92 -11.59 2.12
C ASN A 494 13.97 -10.50 1.88
N LYS A 495 14.20 -10.19 0.60
CA LYS A 495 14.99 -9.07 0.08
C LYS A 495 14.18 -8.19 -0.88
N GLY A 496 12.93 -8.55 -1.15
CA GLY A 496 12.00 -7.83 -2.01
C GLY A 496 10.76 -7.36 -1.24
N THR A 497 9.59 -7.55 -1.83
CA THR A 497 8.30 -7.13 -1.24
C THR A 497 7.43 -8.35 -0.95
N VAL A 498 6.92 -8.42 0.28
CA VAL A 498 5.83 -9.34 0.68
C VAL A 498 4.63 -8.47 1.07
N GLN A 499 3.53 -8.58 0.36
CA GLN A 499 2.37 -7.72 0.57
C GLN A 499 1.07 -8.51 0.57
N ASP A 500 0.14 -8.13 1.45
CA ASP A 500 -1.23 -8.66 1.53
C ASP A 500 -1.28 -10.19 1.66
N CYS A 501 -0.24 -10.80 2.21
CA CYS A 501 -0.13 -12.25 2.32
C CYS A 501 -0.77 -12.75 3.62
N LYS A 502 -1.33 -13.97 3.57
CA LYS A 502 -2.00 -14.60 4.72
C LYS A 502 -1.39 -15.95 5.04
N SER A 503 -1.01 -16.15 6.29
CA SER A 503 -0.48 -17.42 6.77
C SER A 503 -1.30 -17.97 7.94
N SER A 504 -1.59 -19.26 7.88
CA SER A 504 -2.22 -20.06 8.94
C SER A 504 -1.41 -21.34 9.20
N VAL A 505 -0.13 -21.33 8.83
CA VAL A 505 0.78 -22.46 9.01
C VAL A 505 1.08 -22.65 10.49
N GLU A 506 0.96 -23.89 10.97
CA GLU A 506 1.46 -24.31 12.28
C GLU A 506 2.97 -24.51 12.19
N ILE A 507 3.76 -23.79 13.00
CA ILE A 507 5.22 -23.88 12.96
C ILE A 507 5.73 -24.45 14.28
N ASN A 508 6.34 -25.64 14.22
CA ASN A 508 6.83 -26.39 15.37
C ASN A 508 8.35 -26.56 15.29
N MET A 509 9.07 -25.91 16.21
CA MET A 509 10.52 -26.04 16.34
C MET A 509 10.89 -26.80 17.60
N THR A 510 11.24 -28.09 17.45
CA THR A 510 11.57 -28.98 18.58
C THR A 510 13.03 -29.44 18.58
N THR A 511 13.79 -29.13 17.52
CA THR A 511 15.14 -29.65 17.31
C THR A 511 16.18 -28.58 17.55
N SER A 512 17.17 -28.89 18.41
CA SER A 512 18.27 -27.96 18.73
C SER A 512 19.01 -27.50 17.47
N CYS A 513 19.25 -26.19 17.39
CA CYS A 513 19.91 -25.54 16.27
C CYS A 513 20.96 -24.54 16.80
N THR A 514 21.78 -23.94 15.94
CA THR A 514 22.75 -22.91 16.40
C THR A 514 22.09 -21.55 16.55
N GLN A 515 21.18 -21.22 15.63
CA GLN A 515 20.37 -20.00 15.69
C GLN A 515 19.07 -20.21 14.89
N TYR A 516 17.98 -19.58 15.32
CA TYR A 516 16.72 -19.61 14.57
C TYR A 516 16.09 -18.23 14.36
N TYR A 517 15.33 -18.13 13.28
CA TYR A 517 14.46 -17.02 12.93
C TYR A 517 13.13 -17.62 12.55
N VAL A 518 12.06 -17.24 13.25
CA VAL A 518 10.73 -17.79 13.04
C VAL A 518 9.74 -16.66 12.89
N GLY A 519 9.05 -16.61 11.75
CA GLY A 519 8.00 -15.63 11.50
C GLY A 519 6.74 -16.30 11.00
N GLY A 520 5.55 -15.87 11.42
CA GLY A 520 4.32 -16.43 10.86
C GLY A 520 4.19 -16.17 9.35
N VAL A 521 4.76 -15.06 8.85
CA VAL A 521 4.76 -14.68 7.43
C VAL A 521 6.17 -14.73 6.84
N VAL A 522 7.15 -14.03 7.45
CA VAL A 522 8.53 -13.94 6.95
C VAL A 522 9.54 -14.28 8.05
N ALA A 523 10.55 -15.11 7.82
CA ALA A 523 11.49 -15.43 8.91
C ALA A 523 12.51 -14.30 9.12
N TYR A 524 13.13 -13.83 8.03
CA TYR A 524 14.14 -12.77 8.04
C TYR A 524 13.90 -11.77 6.90
N ASN A 525 13.77 -10.49 7.23
CA ASN A 525 13.49 -9.42 6.28
C ASN A 525 14.70 -8.46 6.20
N GLN A 526 15.34 -8.35 5.04
CA GLN A 526 16.60 -7.60 4.87
C GLN A 526 16.43 -6.08 4.75
N ALA A 527 17.55 -5.36 4.81
CA ALA A 527 17.58 -3.96 4.47
C ALA A 527 16.96 -3.71 3.08
N ASN A 528 16.22 -2.61 2.95
CA ASN A 528 15.50 -2.20 1.72
C ASN A 528 14.38 -3.16 1.26
N SER A 529 13.94 -4.07 2.13
CA SER A 529 12.80 -4.96 1.86
C SER A 529 11.56 -4.57 2.66
N PHE A 530 10.38 -5.00 2.20
CA PHE A 530 9.09 -4.57 2.75
C PHE A 530 8.18 -5.76 3.07
N VAL A 531 7.51 -5.69 4.22
CA VAL A 531 6.36 -6.52 4.54
C VAL A 531 5.17 -5.61 4.85
N ASN A 532 4.10 -5.71 4.06
CA ASN A 532 2.94 -4.84 4.16
C ASN A 532 1.63 -5.63 4.19
N GLY A 533 0.63 -5.16 4.95
CA GLY A 533 -0.75 -5.67 4.85
C GLY A 533 -0.92 -7.15 5.20
N SER A 534 0.10 -7.78 5.78
CA SER A 534 0.17 -9.24 5.90
C SER A 534 -0.38 -9.72 7.23
N VAL A 535 -1.00 -10.89 7.22
CA VAL A 535 -1.73 -11.43 8.37
C VAL A 535 -1.24 -12.83 8.71
N TYR A 536 -0.92 -13.06 9.98
CA TYR A 536 -0.76 -14.40 10.53
C TYR A 536 -1.95 -14.73 11.43
N LYS A 537 -2.57 -15.91 11.24
CA LYS A 537 -3.76 -16.34 12.03
C LYS A 537 -3.54 -17.59 12.87
N GLY A 538 -2.41 -18.28 12.73
CA GLY A 538 -2.23 -19.62 13.30
C GLY A 538 -3.15 -20.67 12.65
N SER A 539 -3.05 -21.92 13.08
CA SER A 539 -3.83 -23.04 12.54
C SER A 539 -5.30 -22.97 12.97
N ALA A 540 -6.22 -23.32 12.06
CA ALA A 540 -7.65 -23.40 12.35
C ALA A 540 -8.00 -24.44 13.43
N ASN A 541 -7.10 -25.39 13.69
CA ASN A 541 -7.30 -26.49 14.63
C ASN A 541 -6.56 -26.24 15.96
N GLY A 542 -7.19 -25.46 16.85
CA GLY A 542 -6.90 -25.53 18.30
C GLY A 542 -5.85 -24.56 18.87
N ASN A 543 -5.87 -23.27 18.50
CA ASN A 543 -4.97 -22.24 19.05
C ASN A 543 -3.47 -22.55 18.92
N LYS A 544 -3.10 -23.42 17.97
CA LYS A 544 -1.69 -23.74 17.68
C LYS A 544 -1.21 -22.82 16.56
N GLY A 545 -0.29 -21.92 16.88
CA GLY A 545 0.37 -21.07 15.89
C GLY A 545 1.83 -21.45 15.75
N ILE A 546 2.69 -20.70 16.43
CA ILE A 546 4.14 -20.91 16.45
C ILE A 546 4.52 -21.50 17.79
N THR A 547 5.14 -22.69 17.81
CA THR A 547 5.70 -23.31 19.01
C THR A 547 7.20 -23.45 18.85
N VAL A 548 7.95 -22.86 19.78
CA VAL A 548 9.41 -22.93 19.83
C VAL A 548 9.83 -23.56 21.16
N ALA A 549 10.40 -24.75 21.07
CA ALA A 549 10.84 -25.54 22.21
C ALA A 549 12.35 -25.85 22.17
N VAL A 550 13.15 -24.83 21.88
CA VAL A 550 14.61 -24.93 21.71
C VAL A 550 15.34 -23.87 22.52
N GLN A 551 16.43 -24.27 23.19
CA GLN A 551 17.23 -23.38 24.08
C GLN A 551 18.29 -22.54 23.36
N SER A 552 18.24 -22.49 22.03
CA SER A 552 19.21 -21.79 21.20
C SER A 552 18.91 -20.29 21.13
N LYS A 553 19.88 -19.50 20.63
CA LYS A 553 19.63 -18.10 20.27
C LYS A 553 18.59 -18.03 19.15
N GLY A 554 17.62 -17.12 19.23
CA GLY A 554 16.73 -16.93 18.08
C GLY A 554 15.63 -15.91 18.29
N ASN A 555 14.98 -15.57 17.18
CA ASN A 555 14.01 -14.49 17.14
C ASN A 555 12.69 -15.02 16.60
N VAL A 556 11.59 -14.75 17.32
CA VAL A 556 10.25 -15.20 16.96
C VAL A 556 9.33 -14.01 16.82
N GLY A 557 8.67 -13.88 15.67
CA GLY A 557 7.63 -12.90 15.44
C GLY A 557 6.36 -13.54 14.92
N GLY A 558 5.20 -13.04 15.32
CA GLY A 558 3.94 -13.47 14.69
C GLY A 558 3.90 -13.12 13.21
N ILE A 559 4.57 -12.04 12.78
CA ILE A 559 4.72 -11.69 11.36
C ILE A 559 6.15 -11.96 10.89
N VAL A 560 7.14 -11.34 11.54
CA VAL A 560 8.55 -11.43 11.13
C VAL A 560 9.48 -11.84 12.27
N GLY A 561 10.32 -12.86 12.06
CA GLY A 561 11.32 -13.25 13.08
C GLY A 561 12.32 -12.11 13.36
N GLU A 562 13.04 -11.66 12.34
CA GLU A 562 13.92 -10.49 12.43
C GLU A 562 13.80 -9.59 11.20
N THR A 563 13.87 -8.28 11.39
CA THR A 563 13.79 -7.31 10.29
C THR A 563 14.86 -6.22 10.35
N GLN A 564 15.44 -5.96 9.18
CA GLN A 564 16.24 -4.79 8.80
C GLN A 564 15.53 -3.94 7.74
N GLY A 565 14.35 -4.37 7.29
CA GLY A 565 13.46 -3.66 6.37
C GLY A 565 12.15 -3.24 7.03
N ASN A 566 11.31 -2.52 6.30
CA ASN A 566 10.11 -1.91 6.88
C ASN A 566 8.95 -2.90 6.96
N ILE A 567 8.23 -2.87 8.08
CA ILE A 567 7.02 -3.64 8.34
C ILE A 567 5.88 -2.65 8.57
N THR A 568 4.79 -2.74 7.80
CA THR A 568 3.65 -1.84 7.99
C THR A 568 2.31 -2.54 7.85
N SER A 569 1.33 -2.10 8.62
CA SER A 569 -0.07 -2.53 8.47
C SER A 569 -0.29 -4.05 8.57
N CYS A 570 0.51 -4.74 9.39
CA CYS A 570 0.43 -6.19 9.55
C CYS A 570 -0.33 -6.58 10.83
N VAL A 571 -0.99 -7.75 10.81
CA VAL A 571 -1.83 -8.21 11.94
C VAL A 571 -1.46 -9.64 12.36
N ASN A 572 -1.10 -9.81 13.62
CA ASN A 572 -0.93 -11.13 14.22
C ASN A 572 -2.18 -11.54 15.03
N ARG A 573 -2.73 -12.70 14.70
CA ARG A 573 -3.81 -13.39 15.42
C ARG A 573 -3.44 -14.84 15.78
N GLY A 574 -2.24 -15.31 15.42
CA GLY A 574 -1.76 -16.65 15.73
C GLY A 574 -0.97 -16.68 17.03
N VAL A 575 -1.29 -17.62 17.92
CA VAL A 575 -0.62 -17.82 19.21
C VAL A 575 0.87 -18.12 19.02
N ILE A 576 1.71 -17.55 19.88
CA ILE A 576 3.15 -17.81 19.92
C ILE A 576 3.51 -18.43 21.27
N ASP A 577 3.92 -19.70 21.27
CA ASP A 577 4.35 -20.44 22.45
C ASP A 577 5.86 -20.67 22.46
N GLY A 578 6.58 -19.82 23.19
CA GLY A 578 7.99 -19.97 23.53
C GLY A 578 8.20 -20.26 25.01
N SER A 579 7.19 -20.82 25.69
CA SER A 579 7.18 -21.00 27.16
C SER A 579 8.37 -21.80 27.68
N THR A 580 8.90 -22.72 26.88
CA THR A 580 10.03 -23.57 27.28
C THR A 580 11.37 -22.94 26.99
N VAL A 581 11.45 -21.79 26.31
CA VAL A 581 12.72 -21.13 25.97
C VAL A 581 13.19 -20.28 27.15
N ASP A 582 14.39 -20.57 27.67
CA ASP A 582 15.06 -19.86 28.77
C ASP A 582 16.44 -19.30 28.34
N SER A 583 16.57 -18.94 27.06
CA SER A 583 17.80 -18.37 26.50
C SER A 583 17.85 -16.85 26.61
N ALA A 584 18.95 -16.30 27.15
CA ALA A 584 19.20 -14.87 27.27
C ALA A 584 19.24 -14.09 25.93
N ASN A 585 19.24 -14.80 24.81
CA ASN A 585 19.25 -14.23 23.47
C ASN A 585 18.09 -14.77 22.62
N SER A 586 16.95 -15.09 23.25
CA SER A 586 15.73 -15.41 22.54
C SER A 586 14.68 -14.31 22.74
N TYR A 587 14.32 -13.63 21.65
CA TYR A 587 13.38 -12.52 21.66
C TYR A 587 12.09 -12.88 20.92
N ILE A 588 10.96 -12.61 21.56
CA ILE A 588 9.64 -12.95 21.05
C ILE A 588 8.81 -11.68 20.95
N GLY A 589 8.24 -11.41 19.78
CA GLY A 589 7.33 -10.30 19.56
C GLY A 589 6.04 -10.73 18.88
N GLY A 590 4.93 -10.07 19.20
CA GLY A 590 3.67 -10.34 18.50
C GLY A 590 3.74 -10.04 17.01
N ILE A 591 4.50 -9.01 16.62
CA ILE A 591 4.76 -8.69 15.21
C ILE A 591 6.18 -9.07 14.82
N VAL A 592 7.19 -8.57 15.55
CA VAL A 592 8.61 -8.76 15.20
C VAL A 592 9.41 -9.29 16.38
N GLY A 593 10.20 -10.36 16.21
CA GLY A 593 11.11 -10.82 17.26
C GLY A 593 12.26 -9.83 17.52
N TYR A 594 13.00 -9.47 16.47
CA TYR A 594 14.12 -8.51 16.52
C TYR A 594 14.01 -7.44 15.42
N LEU A 595 14.01 -6.17 15.81
CA LEU A 595 13.98 -5.01 14.93
C LEU A 595 15.34 -4.30 14.90
N SER A 596 15.98 -4.28 13.73
CA SER A 596 17.33 -3.73 13.52
C SER A 596 17.32 -2.53 12.59
N ASN A 597 17.39 -1.30 13.11
CA ASN A 597 17.53 -0.07 12.31
C ASN A 597 16.48 0.08 11.18
N ALA A 598 15.26 -0.39 11.44
CA ALA A 598 14.13 -0.35 10.52
C ALA A 598 12.88 0.22 11.20
N THR A 599 11.78 0.34 10.45
CA THR A 599 10.50 0.81 11.00
C THR A 599 9.47 -0.32 11.04
N VAL A 600 8.79 -0.46 12.19
CA VAL A 600 7.54 -1.20 12.35
C VAL A 600 6.43 -0.19 12.60
N SER A 601 5.42 -0.13 11.73
CA SER A 601 4.35 0.86 11.85
C SER A 601 2.95 0.32 11.62
N LYS A 602 1.94 0.85 12.33
CA LYS A 602 0.52 0.54 12.05
C LYS A 602 0.17 -0.95 12.17
N CYS A 603 0.91 -1.70 12.97
CA CYS A 603 0.71 -3.14 13.14
C CYS A 603 -0.10 -3.45 14.40
N SER A 604 -0.83 -4.57 14.40
CA SER A 604 -1.68 -5.00 15.52
C SER A 604 -1.39 -6.44 15.94
N ASN A 605 -1.05 -6.64 17.20
CA ASN A 605 -1.03 -7.95 17.84
C ASN A 605 -2.33 -8.20 18.61
N GLN A 606 -2.99 -9.31 18.28
CA GLN A 606 -4.24 -9.77 18.87
C GLN A 606 -4.12 -11.22 19.38
N ALA A 607 -2.89 -11.75 19.48
CA ALA A 607 -2.64 -13.14 19.82
C ALA A 607 -1.87 -13.29 21.13
N ASP A 608 -2.13 -14.39 21.82
CA ASP A 608 -1.41 -14.77 23.03
C ASP A 608 0.06 -15.10 22.75
N ILE A 609 0.93 -14.70 23.69
CA ILE A 609 2.37 -14.89 23.58
C ILE A 609 2.92 -15.44 24.90
N SER A 610 3.75 -16.47 24.83
CA SER A 610 4.49 -17.01 25.97
C SER A 610 5.99 -17.09 25.71
N GLY A 611 6.84 -16.86 26.72
CA GLY A 611 8.27 -16.65 26.45
C GLY A 611 9.08 -15.97 27.55
N MET A 612 10.40 -15.87 27.34
CA MET A 612 11.32 -15.23 28.28
C MET A 612 11.41 -13.71 28.05
N TYR A 613 11.98 -13.26 26.92
CA TYR A 613 12.03 -11.84 26.55
C TYR A 613 10.95 -11.52 25.53
N MET A 614 9.89 -10.83 25.96
CA MET A 614 8.70 -10.64 25.15
C MET A 614 8.23 -9.19 25.05
N GLY A 615 7.82 -8.80 23.85
CA GLY A 615 7.01 -7.61 23.64
C GLY A 615 5.70 -7.95 22.94
N GLY A 616 4.61 -7.27 23.30
CA GLY A 616 3.34 -7.44 22.58
C GLY A 616 3.46 -7.08 21.10
N VAL A 617 4.36 -6.15 20.73
CA VAL A 617 4.65 -5.79 19.33
C VAL A 617 6.03 -6.28 18.89
N VAL A 618 7.09 -5.90 19.61
CA VAL A 618 8.48 -6.23 19.26
C VAL A 618 9.24 -6.89 20.41
N GLY A 619 9.99 -7.95 20.19
CA GLY A 619 10.82 -8.54 21.25
C GLY A 619 11.98 -7.60 21.64
N PHE A 620 12.83 -7.28 20.67
CA PHE A 620 13.98 -6.40 20.81
C PHE A 620 14.00 -5.34 19.70
N THR A 621 14.39 -4.10 20.00
CA THR A 621 14.48 -3.04 18.99
C THR A 621 15.72 -2.14 19.13
N THR A 622 16.33 -1.81 17.99
CA THR A 622 17.19 -0.63 17.76
C THR A 622 16.58 0.37 16.77
N GLY A 623 15.39 0.05 16.24
CA GLY A 623 14.71 0.81 15.19
C GLY A 623 13.54 1.63 15.72
N ARG A 624 12.62 1.98 14.81
CA ARG A 624 11.42 2.76 15.11
C ARG A 624 10.19 1.87 15.18
N VAL A 625 9.43 1.93 16.28
CA VAL A 625 8.10 1.33 16.43
C VAL A 625 7.10 2.46 16.55
N SER A 626 6.13 2.55 15.64
CA SER A 626 5.23 3.69 15.59
C SER A 626 3.78 3.29 15.30
N GLU A 627 2.80 3.91 15.96
CA GLU A 627 1.37 3.66 15.66
C GLU A 627 0.99 2.17 15.73
N CYS A 628 1.61 1.39 16.61
CA CYS A 628 1.35 -0.05 16.75
C CYS A 628 0.50 -0.35 17.98
N GLU A 629 -0.24 -1.45 17.95
CA GLU A 629 -1.01 -1.91 19.10
C GLU A 629 -0.74 -3.37 19.47
N SER A 630 -0.86 -3.68 20.77
CA SER A 630 -1.09 -5.03 21.27
C SER A 630 -2.34 -5.00 22.14
N LYS A 631 -3.40 -5.68 21.73
CA LYS A 631 -4.72 -5.58 22.36
C LYS A 631 -5.41 -6.93 22.48
N GLY A 632 -6.04 -7.17 23.63
CA GLY A 632 -6.87 -8.35 23.88
C GLY A 632 -6.10 -9.67 23.98
N ALA A 633 -4.77 -9.61 24.08
CA ALA A 633 -3.91 -10.78 24.20
C ALA A 633 -3.53 -11.08 25.65
N THR A 634 -3.16 -12.33 25.90
CA THR A 634 -2.48 -12.78 27.12
C THR A 634 -0.99 -12.89 26.87
N LEU A 635 -0.17 -12.15 27.63
CA LEU A 635 1.28 -12.17 27.52
C LEU A 635 1.89 -12.82 28.78
N THR A 636 2.33 -14.08 28.68
CA THR A 636 2.83 -14.87 29.83
C THR A 636 4.34 -15.08 29.76
N GLY A 637 5.12 -14.41 30.60
CA GLY A 637 6.58 -14.55 30.51
C GLY A 637 7.39 -14.00 31.66
N LYS A 638 8.71 -13.99 31.46
CA LYS A 638 9.68 -13.59 32.49
C LYS A 638 10.10 -12.13 32.40
N TYR A 639 10.33 -11.59 31.20
CA TYR A 639 10.75 -10.22 30.95
C TYR A 639 9.84 -9.64 29.85
N VAL A 640 8.71 -9.10 30.26
CA VAL A 640 7.61 -8.76 29.35
C VAL A 640 7.39 -7.25 29.31
N GLY A 641 7.24 -6.68 28.11
CA GLY A 641 6.65 -5.36 27.93
C GLY A 641 5.42 -5.40 27.00
N GLY A 642 4.44 -4.54 27.24
CA GLY A 642 3.25 -4.48 26.39
C GLY A 642 3.56 -4.12 24.93
N VAL A 643 4.58 -3.29 24.67
CA VAL A 643 5.08 -2.98 23.32
C VAL A 643 6.37 -3.75 23.05
N ALA A 644 7.39 -3.55 23.89
CA ALA A 644 8.73 -4.08 23.67
C ALA A 644 9.30 -4.81 24.89
N SER A 645 10.08 -5.88 24.72
CA SER A 645 10.89 -6.37 25.86
C SER A 645 12.07 -5.44 26.07
N VAL A 646 12.91 -5.26 25.05
CA VAL A 646 14.14 -4.48 25.14
C VAL A 646 14.20 -3.43 24.04
N GLN A 647 14.34 -2.18 24.44
CA GLN A 647 14.63 -1.05 23.57
C GLN A 647 16.10 -0.64 23.77
N MET A 648 16.96 -1.12 22.89
CA MET A 648 18.40 -0.84 22.96
C MET A 648 18.73 0.54 22.41
N LEU A 649 18.08 0.93 21.30
CA LEU A 649 18.20 2.20 20.61
C LEU A 649 16.87 2.50 19.89
N GLY A 650 16.75 3.68 19.29
CA GLY A 650 15.64 4.03 18.41
C GLY A 650 14.41 4.51 19.17
N VAL A 651 13.28 4.61 18.48
CA VAL A 651 12.09 5.34 18.98
C VAL A 651 10.89 4.41 19.04
N ILE A 652 10.24 4.33 20.20
CA ILE A 652 8.89 3.79 20.32
C ILE A 652 7.94 4.98 20.44
N GLU A 653 6.96 5.11 19.56
CA GLU A 653 6.03 6.22 19.65
C GLU A 653 4.60 5.88 19.27
N ASN A 654 3.65 6.60 19.86
CA ASN A 654 2.24 6.49 19.50
C ASN A 654 1.72 5.03 19.54
N CYS A 655 2.20 4.23 20.49
CA CYS A 655 1.82 2.82 20.61
C CYS A 655 0.75 2.62 21.69
N TYR A 656 -0.12 1.62 21.49
CA TYR A 656 -1.23 1.30 22.37
C TYR A 656 -1.12 -0.13 22.93
N THR A 657 -1.29 -0.30 24.24
CA THR A 657 -1.26 -1.64 24.87
C THR A 657 -2.44 -1.84 25.82
N GLU A 658 -3.20 -2.91 25.61
CA GLU A 658 -4.34 -3.32 26.45
C GLU A 658 -4.43 -4.85 26.48
N ASN A 659 -3.61 -5.47 27.33
CA ASN A 659 -3.42 -6.92 27.41
C ASN A 659 -3.58 -7.42 28.85
N PHE A 660 -3.67 -8.74 29.03
CA PHE A 660 -3.45 -9.38 30.32
C PHE A 660 -2.02 -9.91 30.39
N ILE A 661 -1.16 -9.24 31.15
CA ILE A 661 0.25 -9.60 31.28
C ILE A 661 0.45 -10.44 32.54
N GLN A 662 0.94 -11.67 32.37
CA GLN A 662 1.13 -12.65 33.44
C GLN A 662 2.60 -12.96 33.69
N ALA A 663 3.01 -12.87 34.95
CA ALA A 663 4.31 -13.34 35.41
C ALA A 663 4.39 -14.87 35.32
N ARG A 664 5.47 -15.39 34.72
CA ARG A 664 5.74 -16.84 34.65
C ARG A 664 6.09 -17.43 36.02
N ASP A 665 6.85 -16.69 36.82
CA ASP A 665 7.36 -17.10 38.13
C ASP A 665 7.66 -15.88 39.04
N THR A 666 8.06 -16.12 40.29
CA THR A 666 8.37 -15.07 41.29
C THR A 666 9.57 -14.18 40.96
N THR A 667 10.35 -14.52 39.94
CA THR A 667 11.49 -13.73 39.46
C THR A 667 11.17 -12.92 38.21
N SER A 668 9.95 -13.02 37.71
CA SER A 668 9.51 -12.33 36.51
C SER A 668 9.33 -10.83 36.73
N VAL A 669 9.55 -10.06 35.67
CA VAL A 669 9.35 -8.63 35.59
C VAL A 669 8.45 -8.33 34.40
N ILE A 670 7.33 -7.67 34.67
CA ILE A 670 6.29 -7.40 33.68
C ILE A 670 5.97 -5.91 33.62
N CYS A 671 5.89 -5.37 32.40
CA CYS A 671 5.83 -3.93 32.14
C CYS A 671 4.74 -3.56 31.15
N GLY A 672 4.11 -2.38 31.29
CA GLY A 672 3.04 -1.95 30.40
C GLY A 672 3.49 -1.49 29.01
N ILE A 673 4.71 -0.95 28.87
CA ILE A 673 5.27 -0.49 27.59
C ILE A 673 6.54 -1.27 27.26
N SER A 674 7.63 -1.04 28.00
CA SER A 674 8.94 -1.67 27.74
C SER A 674 9.54 -2.24 29.01
N TYR A 675 10.10 -3.45 28.95
CA TYR A 675 10.82 -4.00 30.11
C TYR A 675 12.16 -3.27 30.35
N GLN A 676 13.00 -3.16 29.33
CA GLN A 676 14.31 -2.51 29.42
C GLN A 676 14.46 -1.41 28.36
N VAL A 677 14.99 -0.25 28.75
CA VAL A 677 15.38 0.84 27.83
C VAL A 677 16.83 1.24 28.08
N ASN A 678 17.61 1.41 27.01
CA ASN A 678 19.02 1.79 27.10
C ASN A 678 19.26 3.25 26.69
N VAL A 679 20.18 3.89 27.41
CA VAL A 679 20.62 5.27 27.20
C VAL A 679 22.13 5.23 27.02
N THR A 680 22.66 5.76 25.93
CA THR A 680 24.10 5.70 25.61
C THR A 680 24.64 7.06 25.23
N TYR A 681 25.96 7.24 25.30
CA TYR A 681 26.60 8.53 25.00
C TYR A 681 26.34 9.05 23.57
N ASP A 682 26.17 8.15 22.60
CA ASP A 682 26.04 8.50 21.18
C ASP A 682 24.60 8.49 20.64
N ALA A 683 23.66 7.86 21.36
CA ALA A 683 22.25 7.78 20.98
C ALA A 683 21.35 7.31 22.14
N ASP A 684 20.22 7.98 22.32
CA ASP A 684 19.22 7.64 23.32
C ASP A 684 18.05 6.86 22.71
N ALA A 685 17.61 5.82 23.41
CA ALA A 685 16.32 5.21 23.15
C ALA A 685 15.21 6.09 23.75
N VAL A 686 14.21 6.43 22.94
CA VAL A 686 13.12 7.34 23.34
C VAL A 686 11.78 6.62 23.20
N THR A 687 10.93 6.73 24.22
CA THR A 687 9.53 6.31 24.15
C THR A 687 8.62 7.54 24.24
N ASN A 688 7.76 7.79 23.25
CA ASN A 688 6.92 8.99 23.19
C ASN A 688 5.43 8.68 22.99
N SER A 689 4.55 9.38 23.68
CA SER A 689 3.10 9.41 23.38
C SER A 689 2.47 8.01 23.33
N CYS A 690 2.94 7.09 24.18
CA CYS A 690 2.41 5.73 24.25
C CYS A 690 1.36 5.62 25.34
N PHE A 691 0.35 4.78 25.12
CA PHE A 691 -0.75 4.54 26.05
C PHE A 691 -0.79 3.08 26.50
N SER A 692 -0.86 2.86 27.81
CA SER A 692 -0.93 1.53 28.41
C SER A 692 -2.14 1.36 29.34
N ALA A 693 -2.96 0.35 29.09
CA ALA A 693 -4.09 -0.06 29.93
C ALA A 693 -4.05 -1.56 30.24
N ASN A 694 -2.86 -2.13 30.40
CA ASN A 694 -2.71 -3.55 30.68
C ASN A 694 -3.17 -3.91 32.09
N GLN A 695 -3.70 -5.13 32.23
CA GLN A 695 -3.92 -5.78 33.51
C GLN A 695 -2.73 -6.69 33.83
N PHE A 696 -2.36 -6.77 35.10
CA PHE A 696 -1.21 -7.56 35.56
C PHE A 696 -1.66 -8.70 36.47
N GLY A 697 -1.08 -9.89 36.30
CA GLY A 697 -1.38 -11.07 37.11
C GLY A 697 -0.17 -11.99 37.31
N GLY A 698 -0.31 -12.97 38.21
CA GLY A 698 0.72 -13.98 38.51
C GLY A 698 1.38 -13.83 39.88
N SER A 699 2.32 -14.72 40.20
CA SER A 699 3.02 -14.74 41.49
C SER A 699 4.31 -13.91 41.39
N GLY A 700 4.28 -12.61 41.70
CA GLY A 700 5.49 -11.78 41.77
C GLY A 700 5.19 -10.31 42.12
N ASP A 701 6.05 -9.70 42.93
CA ASP A 701 5.88 -8.30 43.41
C ASP A 701 6.43 -7.25 42.44
N LYS A 702 6.90 -7.64 41.24
CA LYS A 702 7.61 -6.78 40.27
C LYS A 702 6.81 -6.52 38.99
N TYR A 703 5.75 -5.74 39.09
CA TYR A 703 5.02 -5.20 37.94
C TYR A 703 5.19 -3.68 37.85
N TYR A 704 5.30 -3.17 36.62
CA TYR A 704 5.51 -1.74 36.34
C TYR A 704 4.53 -1.30 35.26
N GLU A 705 3.70 -0.29 35.52
CA GLU A 705 2.66 0.12 34.58
C GLU A 705 3.21 0.77 33.30
N CYS A 706 4.46 1.26 33.33
CA CYS A 706 5.19 1.73 32.15
C CYS A 706 6.42 0.87 31.85
N ALA A 707 7.45 0.90 32.71
CA ALA A 707 8.72 0.25 32.46
C ALA A 707 9.55 -0.02 33.71
N SER A 708 10.39 -1.08 33.70
CA SER A 708 11.12 -1.51 34.90
C SER A 708 12.56 -1.00 35.00
N THR A 709 13.36 -0.92 33.93
CA THR A 709 14.79 -0.62 34.06
C THR A 709 15.33 0.27 32.94
N VAL A 710 16.07 1.33 33.30
CA VAL A 710 16.85 2.18 32.36
C VAL A 710 18.35 1.88 32.54
N ARG A 711 19.04 1.44 31.48
CA ARG A 711 20.49 1.13 31.53
C ARG A 711 21.32 2.21 30.85
N GLY A 712 22.18 2.89 31.61
CA GLY A 712 23.25 3.75 31.11
C GLY A 712 24.57 3.00 30.89
N SER A 713 25.36 3.35 29.87
CA SER A 713 26.75 2.89 29.75
C SER A 713 27.64 3.55 30.80
N GLY A 714 28.52 2.79 31.46
CA GLY A 714 29.44 3.32 32.48
C GLY A 714 30.33 4.44 31.94
N ASP A 715 30.61 5.42 32.81
CA ASP A 715 31.36 6.66 32.58
C ASP A 715 30.58 7.89 32.04
N ILE A 716 29.28 8.04 32.36
CA ILE A 716 28.56 9.32 32.17
C ILE A 716 28.92 10.28 33.31
N TRP A 717 30.10 10.88 33.24
CA TRP A 717 30.56 11.97 34.12
C TRP A 717 30.63 13.29 33.34
N ALA A 718 29.50 13.97 33.07
CA ALA A 718 29.41 15.43 32.92
C ALA A 718 28.05 15.89 32.33
N PHE A 719 27.47 16.92 32.96
CA PHE A 719 26.77 18.09 32.37
C PHE A 719 26.07 17.95 31.01
N TYR A 720 25.16 17.00 30.86
CA TYR A 720 24.13 17.04 29.82
C TYR A 720 22.76 17.05 30.51
N GLU A 721 21.87 17.98 30.13
CA GLU A 721 20.44 17.81 30.45
C GLU A 721 19.97 16.61 29.62
N PRO A 722 19.64 15.47 30.24
CA PRO A 722 19.20 14.32 29.46
C PRO A 722 17.80 14.62 28.93
N ASP A 723 17.59 14.45 27.63
CA ASP A 723 16.25 14.38 27.06
C ASP A 723 15.49 13.21 27.73
N ALA A 724 14.18 13.37 27.94
CA ALA A 724 13.39 12.37 28.64
C ALA A 724 13.35 11.04 27.88
N VAL A 725 13.71 9.93 28.55
CA VAL A 725 13.65 8.56 27.97
C VAL A 725 12.20 8.16 27.69
N TYR A 726 11.29 8.68 28.50
CA TYR A 726 9.84 8.59 28.31
C TYR A 726 9.26 10.00 28.24
N HIS A 727 8.61 10.32 27.14
CA HIS A 727 7.94 11.60 26.90
C HIS A 727 6.46 11.37 26.69
N SER A 728 5.61 12.14 27.38
CA SER A 728 4.15 12.12 27.14
C SER A 728 3.52 10.72 27.16
N CYS A 729 4.07 9.77 27.91
CA CYS A 729 3.52 8.42 28.02
C CYS A 729 2.45 8.36 29.11
N ILE A 730 1.38 7.59 28.87
CA ILE A 730 0.23 7.49 29.74
C ILE A 730 -0.01 6.03 30.11
N TYR A 731 -0.28 5.76 31.40
CA TYR A 731 -0.69 4.44 31.86
C TYR A 731 -1.93 4.47 32.75
N VAL A 732 -2.63 3.34 32.84
CA VAL A 732 -3.74 3.10 33.76
C VAL A 732 -3.28 2.26 34.95
N ALA A 733 -3.33 2.83 36.15
CA ALA A 733 -3.09 2.15 37.41
C ALA A 733 -4.37 1.50 37.94
N PHE A 734 -4.30 0.21 38.28
CA PHE A 734 -5.40 -0.53 38.89
C PHE A 734 -5.16 -0.70 40.40
N GLY A 735 -5.55 0.31 41.19
CA GLY A 735 -5.51 0.28 42.66
C GLY A 735 -6.84 0.76 43.28
N GLY A 736 -7.66 -0.16 43.79
CA GLY A 736 -8.99 0.15 44.35
C GLY A 736 -10.11 0.29 43.31
N ALA A 737 -11.29 0.83 43.70
CA ALA A 737 -12.53 0.80 42.92
C ALA A 737 -12.55 1.65 41.62
N LYS A 738 -11.46 2.32 41.23
CA LYS A 738 -11.39 3.18 40.03
C LYS A 738 -9.98 3.15 39.40
N ALA A 739 -9.93 3.04 38.07
CA ALA A 739 -8.73 3.22 37.26
C ALA A 739 -8.20 4.67 37.37
N GLN A 740 -6.91 4.84 37.65
CA GLN A 740 -6.24 6.15 37.67
C GLN A 740 -5.30 6.26 36.47
N VAL A 741 -5.28 7.42 35.79
CA VAL A 741 -4.41 7.65 34.63
C VAL A 741 -3.26 8.55 35.06
N ALA A 742 -2.02 8.21 34.71
CA ALA A 742 -0.85 9.01 35.09
C ALA A 742 0.11 9.23 33.91
N LYS A 743 0.71 10.43 33.88
CA LYS A 743 1.81 10.75 32.96
C LYS A 743 3.10 10.14 33.51
N PHE A 744 3.94 9.61 32.63
CA PHE A 744 5.27 9.13 32.97
C PHE A 744 6.35 9.91 32.21
N GLU A 745 7.19 10.62 32.96
CA GLU A 745 8.41 11.26 32.49
C GLU A 745 9.58 10.74 33.32
N ALA A 746 10.62 10.22 32.66
CA ALA A 746 11.83 9.73 33.31
C ALA A 746 13.07 10.40 32.72
N PHE A 747 13.86 11.03 33.60
CA PHE A 747 15.11 11.71 33.28
C PHE A 747 16.28 10.94 33.91
N SER A 748 17.34 10.66 33.15
CA SER A 748 18.50 9.92 33.67
C SER A 748 19.48 10.85 34.39
N TRP A 749 19.48 10.89 35.74
CA TRP A 749 20.53 11.56 36.51
C TRP A 749 21.50 10.53 37.13
N PHE A 750 22.78 10.61 36.74
CA PHE A 750 23.98 9.94 37.28
C PHE A 750 24.17 8.41 37.12
N GLY A 751 24.97 8.02 36.12
CA GLY A 751 26.09 7.06 36.26
C GLY A 751 25.89 5.57 36.60
N TYR A 752 24.72 5.10 37.04
CA TYR A 752 24.50 3.67 37.38
C TYR A 752 23.11 3.16 36.99
N PHE A 753 22.96 1.83 36.99
CA PHE A 753 21.70 1.13 36.78
C PHE A 753 20.62 1.62 37.76
N TYR A 754 19.47 2.10 37.26
CA TYR A 754 18.31 2.38 38.10
C TYR A 754 17.07 1.64 37.59
N ASP A 755 16.38 0.99 38.52
CA ASP A 755 15.02 0.53 38.29
C ASP A 755 14.09 1.77 38.27
N CYS A 756 13.32 1.93 37.19
CA CYS A 756 12.30 2.98 37.08
C CYS A 756 11.19 2.72 38.13
N PRO A 757 10.67 3.75 38.79
CA PRO A 757 10.72 3.85 40.24
C PRO A 757 9.77 2.87 40.97
N VAL A 758 10.33 2.23 42.00
CA VAL A 758 9.60 1.44 43.03
C VAL A 758 9.21 2.31 44.24
N THR A 759 9.56 3.60 44.27
CA THR A 759 9.20 4.52 45.39
C THR A 759 8.80 5.91 44.90
N GLU A 760 7.84 6.52 45.60
CA GLU A 760 7.16 7.78 45.28
C GLU A 760 8.08 9.00 45.08
N ASP A 761 9.31 8.96 45.59
CA ASP A 761 10.19 10.14 45.68
C ASP A 761 11.05 10.41 44.43
N GLN A 762 11.05 9.53 43.42
CA GLN A 762 11.95 9.63 42.26
C GLN A 762 11.27 9.90 40.91
N ALA A 763 9.93 9.88 40.85
CA ALA A 763 9.18 10.40 39.70
C ALA A 763 8.89 11.89 39.90
N LYS A 764 9.64 12.78 39.24
CA LYS A 764 9.24 14.20 39.14
C LYS A 764 8.07 14.34 38.16
N SER A 765 6.89 13.95 38.62
CA SER A 765 5.53 14.36 38.19
C SER A 765 4.52 13.18 38.27
N LYS A 766 4.22 12.70 39.48
CA LYS A 766 2.85 12.21 39.71
C LYS A 766 1.92 13.43 39.75
N ASP A 767 1.62 14.03 38.60
CA ASP A 767 0.30 14.62 38.45
C ASP A 767 -0.66 13.43 38.39
N LEU A 768 -1.07 12.96 39.57
CA LEU A 768 -2.15 12.00 39.76
C LEU A 768 -3.41 12.66 39.17
N LEU A 769 -3.66 12.42 37.89
CA LEU A 769 -4.82 12.96 37.22
C LEU A 769 -6.03 12.26 37.80
N ALA A 770 -6.79 13.01 38.60
CA ALA A 770 -8.18 12.69 38.89
C ALA A 770 -8.85 12.24 37.59
N VAL A 771 -9.45 11.04 37.62
CA VAL A 771 -10.28 10.37 36.59
C VAL A 771 -10.40 11.23 35.32
N ILE A 772 -9.73 10.85 34.23
CA ILE A 772 -9.89 11.55 32.94
C ILE A 772 -11.35 11.41 32.47
N THR A 773 -12.19 12.35 32.90
CA THR A 773 -13.60 12.45 32.51
C THR A 773 -13.79 13.36 31.28
N SER A 774 -12.71 13.91 30.71
CA SER A 774 -12.78 14.80 29.54
C SER A 774 -11.61 14.62 28.58
N ASN A 775 -11.94 14.50 27.29
CA ASN A 775 -11.01 14.15 26.20
C ASN A 775 -9.96 15.22 25.88
N ASP A 776 -10.14 16.46 26.35
CA ASP A 776 -9.20 17.56 26.08
C ASP A 776 -7.85 17.37 26.78
N ARG A 777 -7.80 16.60 27.87
CA ARG A 777 -6.55 16.34 28.59
C ARG A 777 -5.55 15.48 27.81
N TYR A 778 -6.01 14.55 26.95
CA TYR A 778 -5.06 13.78 26.12
C TYR A 778 -4.31 14.68 25.13
N LYS A 779 -4.94 15.75 24.64
CA LYS A 779 -4.32 16.72 23.73
C LYS A 779 -3.26 17.57 24.43
N GLU A 780 -3.43 17.84 25.73
CA GLU A 780 -2.44 18.52 26.58
C GLU A 780 -1.17 17.68 26.79
N TYR A 781 -1.27 16.35 26.60
CA TYR A 781 -0.14 15.40 26.64
C TYR A 781 0.36 15.01 25.25
N GLU A 782 0.21 15.89 24.25
CA GLU A 782 0.76 15.72 22.91
C GLU A 782 0.19 14.55 22.07
N PHE A 783 -0.90 13.90 22.51
CA PHE A 783 -1.60 12.92 21.69
C PHE A 783 -2.34 13.63 20.55
N LYS A 784 -1.80 13.53 19.34
CA LYS A 784 -2.32 14.21 18.15
C LYS A 784 -3.59 13.54 17.66
N THR A 785 -4.64 14.34 17.42
CA THR A 785 -5.91 13.89 16.82
C THR A 785 -5.76 13.34 15.39
N SER A 786 -4.62 13.56 14.73
CA SER A 786 -4.30 12.93 13.45
C SER A 786 -3.94 11.44 13.58
N ILE A 787 -3.57 10.98 14.78
CA ILE A 787 -3.13 9.61 15.08
C ILE A 787 -4.13 8.91 16.00
N TRP A 788 -4.55 9.62 17.04
CA TRP A 788 -5.41 9.09 18.10
C TRP A 788 -6.87 9.51 17.91
N GLU A 789 -7.78 8.60 18.26
CA GLU A 789 -9.21 8.78 18.39
C GLU A 789 -9.59 8.77 19.87
N PHE A 790 -10.46 9.71 20.25
CA PHE A 790 -10.92 9.89 21.63
C PHE A 790 -12.44 9.80 21.65
N ALA A 791 -12.97 8.87 22.45
CA ALA A 791 -14.40 8.71 22.67
C ALA A 791 -14.71 8.86 24.16
N ASP A 792 -15.80 9.57 24.48
CA ASP A 792 -16.18 9.85 25.87
C ASP A 792 -16.36 8.57 26.69
N GLY A 793 -15.64 8.49 27.81
CA GLY A 793 -15.69 7.34 28.72
C GLY A 793 -14.95 6.09 28.22
N GLN A 794 -14.17 6.19 27.14
CA GLN A 794 -13.34 5.12 26.59
C GLN A 794 -11.86 5.49 26.62
N TYR A 795 -10.98 4.48 26.55
CA TYR A 795 -9.54 4.72 26.34
C TYR A 795 -9.28 5.23 24.91
N PRO A 796 -8.21 6.04 24.69
CA PRO A 796 -7.84 6.48 23.34
C PRO A 796 -7.48 5.28 22.46
N THR A 797 -7.82 5.35 21.17
CA THR A 797 -7.52 4.29 20.20
C THR A 797 -6.75 4.85 18.99
N LEU A 798 -5.99 4.01 18.30
CA LEU A 798 -5.27 4.41 17.08
C LEU A 798 -6.21 4.39 15.86
N LYS A 799 -6.12 5.44 15.01
CA LYS A 799 -6.98 5.58 13.81
C LYS A 799 -6.57 4.66 12.66
N ASN A 800 -5.28 4.54 12.40
CA ASN A 800 -4.73 3.95 11.18
C ASN A 800 -4.01 2.61 11.42
N VAL A 801 -4.26 1.96 12.56
CA VAL A 801 -3.68 0.65 12.86
C VAL A 801 -4.41 -0.45 12.09
N ALA A 802 -3.67 -1.45 11.60
CA ALA A 802 -4.27 -2.58 10.88
C ALA A 802 -5.15 -3.41 11.82
N LYS A 803 -6.29 -3.89 11.32
CA LYS A 803 -7.30 -4.57 12.13
C LYS A 803 -7.47 -6.05 11.85
#